data_AF-A0A2G7FND0-F1
#
_entry.id   AF-A0A2G7FND0-F1
#
_cell.length_a   1.000
_cell.length_b   1.000
_cell.length_c   1.000
_cell.angle_alpha   90.00
_cell.angle_beta   90.00
_cell.angle_gamma   90.00
#
_symmetry.space_group_name_H-M   'P 1'
#
loop_
_entity.id
_entity.type
_entity.pdbx_description
1 polymer ?
#
loop_
_entity_poly.entity_id
_entity_poly.type
_entity_poly.pdbx_seq_one_letter_code
_entity_poly.pdbx_strand_id
1 'polypeptide(L)'
;MAGPVRQPVDVVALENYIGPQDLGISPPLDLKQFGFGQSNPTYLITDAKSQRYVLRKKPPGEIMSKTAHQVEREYRILHALKNTEVPVPKVYILCEDPTVIGTAFYIMEFLDGRFITDPYMPGVAAEHRKEMWRDAVRTLVKLHTLDYNAVGLGGLSKHNKFYDRQIRTFTEIAKRQSRAVNASTNVPLGELPHLEEIAGFFKTNQPKDRSGIVHGDFKIDNIVFHKTEPRVIGVLDWEMATIGHPLSDIVHLLSPIFQQSGPGAPVPRDGGRDSIPGLPGLDESVRWYSESGYEARPDLDWGIAFAHFRGCVIAQGIAARYVTGQSKSPGAKEWADSLIQEHRSCGKQSGSCVRVISESRSCKCHYWKEDRNSCTAMNFDLPPPLVAHLDSLDQFIHSTILPLQHSEDNNRFFDHRREYARTDWAKGGLPSQEWEELLGKARRLADEAGFFRFALPKIYGGQGHPDTNLWMSATRFHMASHPVYGGGLGLANDLQNEHSVIGNFPDVLMLHHFGTAEQKRTLIPARLRGEFRTTFGLTEPDHGSDATFMSTAARHVRGGFEINGAKKWQTGAHHCTHMIIFARTSGQDGSAKGITAFLIPRETEGVEIASYEWTFNMPTDHATVTLNGVWVPDSAVLGMVDQGLAIAQTFVHENRIRQAASSCGAAKFCLERAIERARSRTIWGVGKKLADHQAVQFPVVELMTQVEMLRLLILKTSWEMDRVVAESTDKAWIAIERQLSDKVAMCNFWANRLCCQAADRAIQIHGGDGYSRHYPFEHIYRHFRRYRITEGAEEIQMRKVAAYLFGFGEKVGREKAKMKL
;
A
#
# COMPACT_ATOMS: atom_id res chain seq x y z
N MET A 1 -12.31 -41.79 9.26
CA MET A 1 -11.47 -41.08 10.25
C MET A 1 -11.15 -41.90 11.48
N ALA A 2 -12.05 -42.76 11.98
CA ALA A 2 -11.72 -43.71 13.04
C ALA A 2 -11.18 -45.02 12.45
N GLY A 3 -10.07 -45.52 13.00
CA GLY A 3 -9.36 -46.71 12.57
C GLY A 3 -9.07 -47.66 13.74
N PRO A 4 -8.16 -48.63 13.57
CA PRO A 4 -7.82 -49.57 14.64
C PRO A 4 -7.33 -48.85 15.89
N VAL A 5 -7.66 -49.41 17.05
CA VAL A 5 -7.27 -48.89 18.35
C VAL A 5 -5.76 -49.01 18.53
N ARG A 6 -5.07 -47.88 18.66
CA ARG A 6 -3.62 -47.80 18.90
C ARG A 6 -3.30 -47.80 20.40
N GLN A 7 -4.21 -47.26 21.20
CA GLN A 7 -4.10 -47.26 22.67
C GLN A 7 -5.28 -48.06 23.24
N PRO A 8 -5.06 -49.29 23.72
CA PRO A 8 -6.12 -50.18 24.20
C PRO A 8 -6.96 -49.57 25.33
N VAL A 9 -8.24 -49.92 25.35
CA VAL A 9 -9.20 -49.63 26.42
C VAL A 9 -9.80 -50.96 26.85
N ASP A 10 -9.88 -51.21 28.16
CA ASP A 10 -10.59 -52.37 28.68
C ASP A 10 -12.10 -52.18 28.47
N VAL A 11 -12.62 -52.79 27.40
CA VAL A 11 -14.01 -52.62 26.97
C VAL A 11 -14.98 -53.25 27.98
N VAL A 12 -14.60 -54.36 28.60
CA VAL A 12 -15.46 -55.05 29.59
C VAL A 12 -15.58 -54.20 30.86
N ALA A 13 -14.47 -53.64 31.34
CA ALA A 13 -14.50 -52.72 32.48
C ALA A 13 -15.31 -51.45 32.19
N LEU A 14 -15.20 -50.92 30.97
CA LEU A 14 -16.00 -49.78 30.51
C LEU A 14 -17.50 -50.10 30.45
N GLU A 15 -17.88 -51.26 29.92
CA GLU A 15 -19.27 -51.74 29.85
C GLU A 15 -19.88 -51.89 31.24
N ASN A 16 -19.14 -52.51 32.17
CA ASN A 16 -19.56 -52.69 33.56
C ASN A 16 -19.78 -51.34 34.27
N TYR A 17 -18.98 -50.32 33.94
CA TYR A 17 -19.11 -48.99 34.51
C TYR A 17 -20.29 -48.20 33.93
N ILE A 18 -20.58 -48.36 32.63
CA ILE A 18 -21.66 -47.63 31.94
C ILE A 18 -23.04 -48.22 32.24
N GLY A 19 -23.15 -49.56 32.31
CA GLY A 19 -24.42 -50.27 32.43
C GLY A 19 -25.36 -49.75 33.53
N PRO A 20 -24.88 -49.49 34.77
CA PRO A 20 -25.73 -49.01 35.87
C PRO A 20 -26.16 -47.53 35.79
N GLN A 21 -25.64 -46.73 34.85
CA GLN A 21 -25.70 -45.26 34.94
C GLN A 21 -26.80 -44.59 34.10
N ASP A 22 -27.71 -45.37 33.52
CA ASP A 22 -28.87 -44.91 32.73
C ASP A 22 -28.52 -43.83 31.68
N LEU A 23 -27.40 -44.04 30.95
CA LEU A 23 -26.89 -43.08 29.98
C LEU A 23 -27.52 -43.22 28.58
N GLY A 24 -28.39 -44.21 28.38
CA GLY A 24 -28.93 -44.58 27.06
C GLY A 24 -27.95 -45.36 26.16
N ILE A 25 -26.75 -45.69 26.66
CA ILE A 25 -25.70 -46.45 25.95
C ILE A 25 -25.89 -47.94 26.23
N SER A 26 -26.06 -48.76 25.19
CA SER A 26 -26.38 -50.20 25.33
C SER A 26 -25.20 -51.11 24.94
N PRO A 27 -24.52 -51.80 25.87
CA PRO A 27 -23.51 -52.83 25.53
C PRO A 27 -24.07 -53.97 24.67
N PRO A 28 -23.24 -54.71 23.90
CA PRO A 28 -21.78 -54.57 23.79
C PRO A 28 -21.34 -53.34 23.00
N LEU A 29 -20.10 -52.88 23.24
CA LEU A 29 -19.52 -51.67 22.63
C LEU A 29 -18.42 -52.02 21.60
N ASP A 30 -18.53 -51.45 20.39
CA ASP A 30 -17.43 -51.42 19.41
C ASP A 30 -16.66 -50.10 19.52
N LEU A 31 -15.33 -50.19 19.65
CA LEU A 31 -14.44 -49.02 19.78
C LEU A 31 -13.52 -48.89 18.57
N LYS A 32 -13.50 -47.69 17.99
CA LYS A 32 -12.51 -47.29 16.98
C LYS A 32 -11.82 -46.00 17.41
N GLN A 33 -10.52 -45.87 17.18
CA GLN A 33 -9.80 -44.67 17.59
C GLN A 33 -9.74 -43.66 16.45
N PHE A 34 -10.01 -42.38 16.73
CA PHE A 34 -9.83 -41.33 15.73
C PHE A 34 -8.36 -41.12 15.38
N GLY A 35 -8.09 -40.83 14.10
CA GLY A 35 -6.74 -40.50 13.61
C GLY A 35 -6.23 -39.13 14.10
N PHE A 36 -7.15 -38.19 14.34
CA PHE A 36 -6.92 -36.81 14.78
C PHE A 36 -7.21 -36.65 16.28
N GLY A 37 -6.72 -35.57 16.93
CA GLY A 37 -6.84 -35.37 18.38
C GLY A 37 -5.74 -36.09 19.18
N GLN A 38 -4.48 -35.82 18.86
CA GLN A 38 -3.33 -36.55 19.40
C GLN A 38 -3.03 -36.25 20.89
N SER A 39 -3.49 -35.12 21.43
CA SER A 39 -3.26 -34.75 22.84
C SER A 39 -3.99 -35.68 23.81
N ASN A 40 -5.31 -35.83 23.66
CA ASN A 40 -6.13 -36.72 24.48
C ASN A 40 -6.73 -37.83 23.60
N PRO A 41 -6.39 -39.11 23.84
CA PRO A 41 -6.91 -40.23 23.07
C PRO A 41 -8.43 -40.19 22.97
N THR A 42 -8.93 -40.14 21.73
CA THR A 42 -10.35 -40.00 21.41
C THR A 42 -10.85 -41.20 20.59
N TYR A 43 -11.99 -41.77 20.99
CA TYR A 43 -12.54 -43.00 20.46
C TYR A 43 -14.00 -42.81 20.05
N LEU A 44 -14.38 -43.39 18.92
CA LEU A 44 -15.76 -43.61 18.52
C LEU A 44 -16.26 -44.87 19.23
N ILE A 45 -17.34 -44.75 19.99
CA ILE A 45 -18.11 -45.87 20.53
C ILE A 45 -19.31 -46.08 19.62
N THR A 46 -19.56 -47.32 19.22
CA THR A 46 -20.82 -47.77 18.63
C THR A 46 -21.45 -48.79 19.55
N ASP A 47 -22.68 -48.53 20.00
CA ASP A 47 -23.39 -49.41 20.92
C ASP A 47 -24.19 -50.49 20.17
N ALA A 48 -24.84 -51.40 20.90
CA ALA A 48 -25.63 -52.50 20.33
C ALA A 48 -26.82 -52.03 19.48
N LYS A 49 -27.28 -50.79 19.66
CA LYS A 49 -28.36 -50.15 18.88
C LYS A 49 -27.82 -49.36 17.69
N SER A 50 -26.52 -49.49 17.38
CA SER A 50 -25.82 -48.71 16.35
C SER A 50 -25.78 -47.20 16.64
N GLN A 51 -26.03 -46.78 17.88
CA GLN A 51 -25.91 -45.39 18.29
C GLN A 51 -24.43 -45.07 18.53
N ARG A 52 -24.02 -43.87 18.12
CA ARG A 52 -22.62 -43.44 18.17
C ARG A 52 -22.37 -42.42 19.28
N TYR A 53 -21.24 -42.57 19.96
CA TYR A 53 -20.76 -41.70 21.03
C TYR A 53 -19.25 -41.48 20.89
N VAL A 54 -18.71 -40.51 21.63
CA VAL A 54 -17.27 -40.24 21.67
C VAL A 54 -16.75 -40.37 23.09
N LEU A 55 -15.74 -41.20 23.29
CA LEU A 55 -14.97 -41.29 24.54
C LEU A 55 -13.66 -40.55 24.38
N ARG A 56 -13.35 -39.65 25.32
CA ARG A 56 -12.07 -38.93 25.38
C ARG A 56 -11.44 -39.17 26.75
N LYS A 57 -10.19 -39.64 26.76
CA LYS A 57 -9.48 -40.01 28.00
C LYS A 57 -8.11 -39.36 28.08
N LYS A 58 -7.52 -39.34 29.28
CA LYS A 58 -6.13 -38.91 29.44
C LYS A 58 -5.16 -39.89 28.76
N PRO A 59 -4.02 -39.40 28.24
CA PRO A 59 -2.96 -40.29 27.78
C PRO A 59 -2.43 -41.17 28.93
N PRO A 60 -2.00 -42.41 28.66
CA PRO A 60 -1.42 -43.28 29.68
C PRO A 60 -0.02 -42.79 30.11
N GLY A 61 0.36 -43.05 31.35
CA GLY A 61 1.71 -42.74 31.89
C GLY A 61 1.79 -41.48 32.74
N GLU A 62 3.00 -41.14 33.20
CA GLU A 62 3.25 -39.99 34.06
C GLU A 62 3.15 -38.67 33.26
N ILE A 63 2.15 -37.85 33.60
CA ILE A 63 1.87 -36.60 32.88
C ILE A 63 2.84 -35.52 33.35
N MET A 64 3.70 -35.03 32.45
CA MET A 64 4.78 -34.08 32.75
C MET A 64 4.32 -32.68 33.26
N SER A 65 3.02 -32.37 33.20
CA SER A 65 2.46 -31.12 33.70
C SER A 65 1.08 -31.33 34.32
N LYS A 66 0.88 -30.83 35.54
CA LYS A 66 -0.43 -30.82 36.23
C LYS A 66 -1.52 -30.02 35.49
N THR A 67 -1.15 -29.24 34.47
CA THR A 67 -2.08 -28.39 33.71
C THR A 67 -2.44 -28.93 32.33
N ALA A 68 -1.69 -29.91 31.82
CA ALA A 68 -1.93 -30.53 30.52
C ALA A 68 -2.91 -31.71 30.64
N HIS A 69 -3.61 -32.05 29.55
CA HIS A 69 -4.48 -33.23 29.46
C HIS A 69 -5.61 -33.30 30.52
N GLN A 70 -6.19 -32.15 30.90
CA GLN A 70 -7.28 -32.08 31.87
C GLN A 70 -8.64 -32.33 31.23
N VAL A 71 -8.96 -33.59 30.95
CA VAL A 71 -10.27 -33.99 30.38
C VAL A 71 -11.45 -33.64 31.29
N GLU A 72 -11.25 -33.55 32.60
CA GLU A 72 -12.25 -33.11 33.57
C GLU A 72 -12.65 -31.65 33.36
N ARG A 73 -11.67 -30.81 33.02
CA ARG A 73 -11.89 -29.39 32.75
C ARG A 73 -12.72 -29.21 31.48
N GLU A 74 -12.38 -29.95 30.44
CA GLU A 74 -13.11 -29.99 29.18
C GLU A 74 -14.57 -30.43 29.42
N TYR A 75 -14.78 -31.53 30.16
CA TYR A 75 -16.12 -31.96 30.57
C TYR A 75 -16.89 -30.86 31.32
N ARG A 76 -16.28 -30.20 32.29
CA ARG A 76 -16.92 -29.13 33.08
C ARG A 76 -17.38 -27.97 32.20
N ILE A 77 -16.60 -27.59 31.20
CA ILE A 77 -16.95 -26.51 30.26
C ILE A 77 -18.10 -26.94 29.35
N LEU A 78 -18.00 -28.12 28.73
CA LEU A 78 -19.07 -28.66 27.89
C LEU A 78 -20.38 -28.79 28.69
N HIS A 79 -20.31 -29.30 29.92
CA HIS A 79 -21.47 -29.42 30.80
C HIS A 79 -22.08 -28.06 31.18
N ALA A 80 -21.26 -27.03 31.38
CA ALA A 80 -21.72 -25.67 31.68
C ALA A 80 -22.41 -25.01 30.47
N LEU A 81 -21.90 -25.26 29.25
CA LEU A 81 -22.39 -24.64 28.03
C LEU A 81 -23.61 -25.36 27.42
N LYS A 82 -23.95 -26.58 27.88
CA LYS A 82 -24.98 -27.45 27.29
C LYS A 82 -26.37 -26.82 27.11
N ASN A 83 -26.73 -25.84 27.94
CA ASN A 83 -28.02 -25.15 27.94
C ASN A 83 -27.94 -23.72 27.36
N THR A 84 -26.85 -23.41 26.66
CA THR A 84 -26.63 -22.09 26.04
C THR A 84 -26.80 -22.19 24.54
N GLU A 85 -26.76 -21.04 23.85
CA GLU A 85 -26.78 -21.02 22.38
C GLU A 85 -25.44 -21.41 21.72
N VAL A 86 -24.39 -21.61 22.52
CA VAL A 86 -23.09 -22.07 22.01
C VAL A 86 -23.21 -23.56 21.68
N PRO A 87 -23.01 -23.95 20.41
CA PRO A 87 -23.12 -25.34 20.00
C PRO A 87 -21.96 -26.14 20.59
N VAL A 88 -22.28 -27.00 21.57
CA VAL A 88 -21.35 -27.94 22.20
C VAL A 88 -21.97 -29.33 22.20
N PRO A 89 -21.16 -30.40 22.08
CA PRO A 89 -21.68 -31.76 22.20
C PRO A 89 -22.24 -31.99 23.61
N LYS A 90 -23.36 -32.70 23.70
CA LYS A 90 -23.87 -33.16 25.01
C LYS A 90 -22.85 -34.09 25.66
N VAL A 91 -22.49 -33.81 26.91
CA VAL A 91 -21.69 -34.73 27.72
C VAL A 91 -22.61 -35.62 28.56
N TYR A 92 -22.30 -36.92 28.60
CA TYR A 92 -23.09 -37.93 29.30
C TYR A 92 -22.54 -38.21 30.70
N ILE A 93 -21.23 -38.41 30.80
CA ILE A 93 -20.58 -38.82 32.05
C ILE A 93 -19.10 -38.45 32.08
N LEU A 94 -18.60 -38.15 33.28
CA LEU A 94 -17.18 -38.05 33.62
C LEU A 94 -16.83 -39.12 34.66
N CYS A 95 -15.77 -39.90 34.39
CA CYS A 95 -15.17 -40.83 35.34
C CYS A 95 -13.75 -40.37 35.66
N GLU A 96 -13.52 -40.00 36.92
CA GLU A 96 -12.19 -39.62 37.41
C GLU A 96 -11.42 -40.81 38.00
N ASP A 97 -12.10 -41.93 38.27
CA ASP A 97 -11.50 -43.14 38.83
C ASP A 97 -10.61 -43.84 37.79
N PRO A 98 -9.27 -43.82 37.95
CA PRO A 98 -8.37 -44.45 37.00
C PRO A 98 -8.44 -45.98 37.05
N THR A 99 -9.09 -46.60 38.05
CA THR A 99 -9.20 -48.05 38.15
C THR A 99 -10.17 -48.66 37.12
N VAL A 100 -11.02 -47.84 36.48
CA VAL A 100 -12.01 -48.31 35.49
C VAL A 100 -11.37 -48.67 34.15
N ILE A 101 -10.67 -47.72 33.51
CA ILE A 101 -9.98 -47.96 32.21
C ILE A 101 -8.52 -47.47 32.19
N GLY A 102 -7.91 -47.34 33.36
CA GLY A 102 -6.51 -46.92 33.54
C GLY A 102 -6.29 -45.41 33.63
N THR A 103 -7.26 -44.59 33.24
CA THR A 103 -7.17 -43.12 33.22
C THR A 103 -8.55 -42.47 33.31
N ALA A 104 -8.63 -41.25 33.83
CA ALA A 104 -9.85 -40.45 33.77
C ALA A 104 -10.34 -40.26 32.31
N PHE A 105 -11.65 -40.29 32.12
CA PHE A 105 -12.30 -40.17 30.82
C PHE A 105 -13.70 -39.58 30.93
N TYR A 106 -14.21 -39.04 29.81
CA TYR A 106 -15.60 -38.68 29.69
C TYR A 106 -16.20 -39.20 28.37
N ILE A 107 -17.52 -39.34 28.35
CA ILE A 107 -18.29 -39.70 27.15
C ILE A 107 -19.17 -38.53 26.73
N MET A 108 -19.16 -38.21 25.45
CA MET A 108 -19.98 -37.17 24.83
C MET A 108 -20.68 -37.65 23.57
N GLU A 109 -21.56 -36.80 23.09
CA GLU A 109 -22.30 -36.96 21.85
C GLU A 109 -21.36 -37.04 20.63
N PHE A 110 -21.67 -37.99 19.75
CA PHE A 110 -21.10 -37.99 18.42
C PHE A 110 -21.86 -37.00 17.53
N LEU A 111 -21.21 -35.89 17.19
CA LEU A 111 -21.76 -34.90 16.27
C LEU A 111 -21.63 -35.39 14.83
N ASP A 112 -22.75 -35.80 14.27
CA ASP A 112 -22.81 -36.35 12.92
C ASP A 112 -22.84 -35.23 11.87
N GLY A 113 -21.67 -34.63 11.61
CA GLY A 113 -21.50 -33.47 10.73
C GLY A 113 -20.29 -33.54 9.80
N ARG A 114 -20.02 -32.42 9.12
CA ARG A 114 -18.83 -32.20 8.29
C ARG A 114 -17.68 -31.68 9.17
N PHE A 115 -16.58 -32.42 9.19
CA PHE A 115 -15.33 -32.01 9.82
C PHE A 115 -14.38 -31.49 8.73
N ILE A 116 -14.06 -30.19 8.76
CA ILE A 116 -13.28 -29.53 7.71
C ILE A 116 -11.95 -29.08 8.29
N THR A 117 -10.86 -29.67 7.81
CA THR A 117 -9.50 -29.37 8.29
C THR A 117 -8.83 -28.25 7.51
N ASP A 118 -9.28 -27.99 6.28
CA ASP A 118 -8.74 -26.95 5.42
C ASP A 118 -9.64 -25.69 5.52
N PRO A 119 -9.15 -24.57 6.07
CA PRO A 119 -9.95 -23.35 6.26
C PRO A 119 -10.39 -22.69 4.94
N TYR A 120 -9.82 -23.08 3.80
CA TYR A 120 -10.29 -22.65 2.49
C TYR A 120 -11.53 -23.42 2.00
N MET A 121 -11.92 -24.49 2.72
CA MET A 121 -13.12 -25.29 2.45
C MET A 121 -13.21 -25.73 0.98
N PRO A 122 -12.25 -26.54 0.49
CA PRO A 122 -12.24 -27.02 -0.89
C PRO A 122 -13.50 -27.87 -1.17
N GLY A 123 -14.08 -27.70 -2.36
CA GLY A 123 -15.32 -28.38 -2.77
C GLY A 123 -16.61 -27.80 -2.19
N VAL A 124 -16.55 -26.74 -1.37
CA VAL A 124 -17.73 -26.00 -0.90
C VAL A 124 -18.07 -24.86 -1.87
N ALA A 125 -19.35 -24.71 -2.22
CA ALA A 125 -19.83 -23.60 -3.05
C ALA A 125 -19.58 -22.24 -2.37
N ALA A 126 -19.36 -21.18 -3.16
CA ALA A 126 -18.97 -19.86 -2.66
C ALA A 126 -19.91 -19.31 -1.58
N GLU A 127 -21.23 -19.37 -1.82
CA GLU A 127 -22.24 -18.90 -0.87
C GLU A 127 -22.22 -19.70 0.45
N HIS A 128 -22.11 -21.03 0.36
CA HIS A 128 -22.00 -21.88 1.55
C HIS A 128 -20.70 -21.61 2.29
N ARG A 129 -19.58 -21.38 1.60
CA ARG A 129 -18.29 -21.06 2.21
C ARG A 129 -18.38 -19.75 3.00
N LYS A 130 -19.01 -18.72 2.43
CA LYS A 130 -19.20 -17.43 3.09
C LYS A 130 -20.06 -17.56 4.34
N GLU A 131 -21.20 -18.25 4.24
CA GLU A 131 -22.09 -18.45 5.38
C GLU A 131 -21.49 -19.36 6.46
N MET A 132 -20.69 -20.36 6.09
CA MET A 132 -19.96 -21.20 7.06
C MET A 132 -18.94 -20.38 7.87
N TRP A 133 -18.18 -19.50 7.22
CA TRP A 133 -17.28 -18.58 7.91
C TRP A 133 -18.04 -17.59 8.79
N ARG A 134 -19.15 -17.04 8.29
CA ARG A 134 -20.00 -16.14 9.05
C ARG A 134 -20.58 -16.81 10.30
N ASP A 135 -21.04 -18.04 10.19
CA ASP A 135 -21.61 -18.78 11.32
C ASP A 135 -20.53 -19.24 12.32
N ALA A 136 -19.29 -19.47 11.88
CA ALA A 136 -18.15 -19.66 12.77
C ALA A 136 -17.87 -18.39 13.60
N VAL A 137 -17.88 -17.20 12.98
CA VAL A 137 -17.75 -15.92 13.70
C VAL A 137 -18.93 -15.69 14.64
N ARG A 138 -20.17 -15.97 14.20
CA ARG A 138 -21.38 -15.87 15.04
C ARG A 138 -21.32 -16.80 16.24
N THR A 139 -20.80 -18.01 16.06
CA THR A 139 -20.59 -18.97 17.16
C THR A 139 -19.59 -18.43 18.18
N LEU A 140 -18.52 -17.78 17.71
CA LEU A 140 -17.55 -17.14 18.59
C LEU A 140 -18.16 -15.93 19.33
N VAL A 141 -18.99 -15.13 18.66
CA VAL A 141 -19.76 -14.04 19.29
C VAL A 141 -20.61 -14.59 20.44
N LYS A 142 -21.40 -15.63 20.19
CA LYS A 142 -22.22 -16.29 21.22
C LYS A 142 -21.39 -16.67 22.44
N LEU A 143 -20.23 -17.29 22.23
CA LEU A 143 -19.32 -17.68 23.31
C LEU A 143 -18.83 -16.47 24.12
N HIS A 144 -18.38 -15.42 23.43
CA HIS A 144 -17.78 -14.24 24.07
C HIS A 144 -18.81 -13.33 24.75
N THR A 145 -20.09 -13.44 24.40
CA THR A 145 -21.18 -12.69 25.05
C THR A 145 -21.77 -13.39 26.27
N LEU A 146 -21.41 -14.65 26.55
CA LEU A 146 -21.90 -15.36 27.72
C LEU A 146 -21.31 -14.79 29.02
N ASP A 147 -22.16 -14.63 30.03
CA ASP A 147 -21.72 -14.42 31.40
C ASP A 147 -21.19 -15.73 31.98
N TYR A 148 -19.87 -15.83 32.06
CA TYR A 148 -19.18 -16.99 32.61
C TYR A 148 -19.53 -17.29 34.07
N ASN A 149 -20.01 -16.32 34.85
CA ASN A 149 -20.48 -16.56 36.21
C ASN A 149 -21.85 -17.24 36.20
N ALA A 150 -22.76 -16.74 35.36
CA ALA A 150 -24.12 -17.29 35.23
C ALA A 150 -24.10 -18.75 34.78
N VAL A 151 -23.12 -19.16 33.96
CA VAL A 151 -22.95 -20.56 33.53
C VAL A 151 -22.05 -21.39 34.45
N GLY A 152 -21.65 -20.87 35.62
CA GLY A 152 -20.89 -21.65 36.62
C GLY A 152 -19.38 -21.82 36.34
N LEU A 153 -18.82 -21.01 35.44
CA LEU A 153 -17.41 -21.00 35.04
C LEU A 153 -16.57 -19.90 35.70
N GLY A 154 -17.14 -19.15 36.66
CA GLY A 154 -16.40 -18.18 37.48
C GLY A 154 -15.24 -18.78 38.29
N GLY A 155 -15.14 -20.09 38.44
CA GLY A 155 -13.99 -20.74 39.09
C GLY A 155 -12.84 -21.14 38.15
N LEU A 156 -12.96 -20.91 36.84
CA LEU A 156 -12.11 -21.56 35.84
C LEU A 156 -10.66 -21.04 35.81
N SER A 157 -10.46 -19.74 36.06
CA SER A 157 -9.13 -19.12 36.19
C SER A 157 -9.26 -17.69 36.75
N LYS A 158 -8.13 -17.01 36.99
CA LYS A 158 -8.12 -15.62 37.45
C LYS A 158 -8.78 -14.70 36.41
N HIS A 159 -9.65 -13.80 36.87
CA HIS A 159 -10.51 -12.99 36.00
C HIS A 159 -9.89 -11.76 35.35
N ASN A 160 -8.66 -11.35 35.70
CA ASN A 160 -8.07 -10.10 35.21
C ASN A 160 -6.61 -10.26 34.76
N LYS A 161 -6.13 -9.32 33.94
CA LYS A 161 -4.75 -9.27 33.47
C LYS A 161 -4.40 -10.47 32.59
N PHE A 162 -5.28 -10.84 31.67
CA PHE A 162 -5.08 -12.03 30.83
C PHE A 162 -3.76 -11.95 30.07
N TYR A 163 -3.51 -10.84 29.37
CA TYR A 163 -2.29 -10.67 28.58
C TYR A 163 -1.04 -10.49 29.44
N ASP A 164 -1.08 -9.81 30.59
CA ASP A 164 0.06 -9.80 31.52
C ASP A 164 0.50 -11.21 31.93
N ARG A 165 -0.47 -12.09 32.22
CA ARG A 165 -0.18 -13.49 32.56
C ARG A 165 0.41 -14.23 31.36
N GLN A 166 -0.18 -14.08 30.18
CA GLN A 166 0.31 -14.73 28.96
C GLN A 166 1.73 -14.27 28.61
N ILE A 167 2.01 -12.96 28.66
CA ILE A 167 3.35 -12.39 28.43
C ILE A 167 4.34 -13.02 29.39
N ARG A 168 4.06 -13.00 30.71
CA ARG A 168 4.96 -13.59 31.72
C ARG A 168 5.20 -15.08 31.44
N THR A 169 4.14 -15.84 31.21
CA THR A 169 4.23 -17.30 30.98
C THR A 169 5.06 -17.61 29.73
N PHE A 170 4.82 -16.93 28.61
CA PHE A 170 5.58 -17.21 27.38
C PHE A 170 7.04 -16.75 27.47
N THR A 171 7.32 -15.63 28.15
CA THR A 171 8.70 -15.20 28.42
C THR A 171 9.45 -16.19 29.30
N GLU A 172 8.83 -16.69 30.37
CA GLU A 172 9.43 -17.71 31.25
C GLU A 172 9.66 -19.04 30.53
N ILE A 173 8.69 -19.46 29.71
CA ILE A 173 8.80 -20.67 28.88
C ILE A 173 9.98 -20.54 27.90
N ALA A 174 10.07 -19.41 27.18
CA ALA A 174 11.16 -19.15 26.24
C ALA A 174 12.54 -19.19 26.92
N LYS A 175 12.68 -18.54 28.09
CA LYS A 175 13.91 -18.55 28.89
C LYS A 175 14.29 -19.94 29.41
N ARG A 176 13.29 -20.79 29.71
CA ARG A 176 13.55 -22.17 30.13
C ARG A 176 13.99 -23.02 28.95
N GLN A 177 13.32 -22.87 27.81
CA GLN A 177 13.59 -23.63 26.59
C GLN A 177 14.94 -23.27 25.95
N SER A 178 15.41 -22.02 26.07
CA SER A 178 16.73 -21.60 25.58
C SER A 178 17.89 -22.35 26.21
N ARG A 179 17.70 -22.87 27.43
CA ARG A 179 18.69 -23.66 28.19
C ARG A 179 18.73 -25.13 27.78
N ALA A 180 17.81 -25.58 26.92
CA ALA A 180 17.84 -26.95 26.41
C ALA A 180 19.12 -27.19 25.62
N VAL A 181 19.86 -28.24 25.98
CA VAL A 181 21.17 -28.56 25.39
C VAL A 181 21.02 -29.65 24.35
N ASN A 182 21.69 -29.48 23.21
CA ASN A 182 21.76 -30.49 22.18
C ASN A 182 22.55 -31.71 22.67
N ALA A 183 21.88 -32.87 22.69
CA ALA A 183 22.44 -34.12 23.19
C ALA A 183 23.71 -34.59 22.45
N SER A 184 23.93 -34.12 21.21
CA SER A 184 25.09 -34.50 20.39
C SER A 184 26.23 -33.47 20.40
N THR A 185 25.94 -32.17 20.45
CA THR A 185 26.96 -31.11 20.37
C THR A 185 27.26 -30.43 21.71
N ASN A 186 26.44 -30.70 22.74
CA ASN A 186 26.49 -30.06 24.05
C ASN A 186 26.34 -28.53 24.02
N VAL A 187 25.74 -27.99 22.93
CA VAL A 187 25.48 -26.56 22.75
C VAL A 187 24.03 -26.24 23.16
N PRO A 188 23.78 -25.17 23.95
CA PRO A 188 22.44 -24.69 24.26
C PRO A 188 21.69 -24.21 23.01
N LEU A 189 20.36 -24.35 22.99
CA LEU A 189 19.50 -23.89 21.89
C LEU A 189 19.60 -22.38 21.65
N GLY A 190 19.78 -21.60 22.72
CA GLY A 190 19.92 -20.14 22.67
C GLY A 190 18.60 -19.39 22.87
N GLU A 191 18.72 -18.10 23.21
CA GLU A 191 17.57 -17.24 23.49
C GLU A 191 16.87 -16.77 22.21
N LEU A 192 15.57 -16.53 22.30
CA LEU A 192 14.83 -15.81 21.27
C LEU A 192 15.38 -14.39 21.14
N PRO A 193 15.77 -13.92 19.94
CA PRO A 193 16.26 -12.56 19.75
C PRO A 193 15.24 -11.53 20.26
N HIS A 194 15.70 -10.49 20.95
CA HIS A 194 14.87 -9.38 21.45
C HIS A 194 13.75 -9.76 22.43
N LEU A 195 13.81 -10.93 23.08
CA LEU A 195 12.74 -11.44 23.96
C LEU A 195 12.26 -10.43 25.02
N GLU A 196 13.18 -9.76 25.71
CA GLU A 196 12.85 -8.77 26.75
C GLU A 196 12.20 -7.50 26.17
N GLU A 197 12.71 -7.02 25.03
CA GLU A 197 12.18 -5.85 24.33
C GLU A 197 10.75 -6.10 23.83
N ILE A 198 10.52 -7.28 23.22
CA ILE A 198 9.22 -7.72 22.74
C ILE A 198 8.24 -7.88 23.91
N ALA A 199 8.66 -8.50 25.01
CA ALA A 199 7.82 -8.65 26.20
C ALA A 199 7.47 -7.29 26.84
N GLY A 200 8.44 -6.37 26.91
CA GLY A 200 8.25 -5.00 27.38
C GLY A 200 7.27 -4.21 26.51
N PHE A 201 7.37 -4.36 25.19
CA PHE A 201 6.45 -3.75 24.24
C PHE A 201 5.01 -4.22 24.45
N PHE A 202 4.77 -5.54 24.49
CA PHE A 202 3.43 -6.08 24.66
C PHE A 202 2.83 -5.69 26.00
N LYS A 203 3.63 -5.67 27.06
CA LYS A 203 3.17 -5.24 28.39
C LYS A 203 2.74 -3.77 28.41
N THR A 204 3.49 -2.90 27.74
CA THR A 204 3.22 -1.45 27.70
C THR A 204 2.04 -1.11 26.80
N ASN A 205 1.86 -1.86 25.71
CA ASN A 205 0.91 -1.54 24.64
C ASN A 205 -0.29 -2.50 24.57
N GLN A 206 -0.53 -3.33 25.59
CA GLN A 206 -1.66 -4.28 25.56
C GLN A 206 -3.03 -3.60 25.44
N PRO A 207 -4.03 -4.27 24.85
CA PRO A 207 -5.40 -3.79 24.84
C PRO A 207 -5.95 -3.64 26.26
N LYS A 208 -7.05 -2.87 26.38
CA LYS A 208 -7.75 -2.74 27.65
C LYS A 208 -8.24 -4.12 28.08
N ASP A 209 -7.93 -4.51 29.30
CA ASP A 209 -8.31 -5.82 29.84
C ASP A 209 -9.82 -6.06 29.73
N ARG A 210 -10.18 -7.26 29.26
CA ARG A 210 -11.54 -7.77 29.10
C ARG A 210 -11.52 -9.24 29.48
N SER A 211 -12.65 -9.69 30.00
CA SER A 211 -12.77 -11.03 30.57
C SER A 211 -14.03 -11.69 30.03
N GLY A 212 -13.85 -12.79 29.33
CA GLY A 212 -14.90 -13.66 28.83
C GLY A 212 -14.40 -15.10 28.79
N ILE A 213 -15.28 -16.02 28.40
CA ILE A 213 -14.88 -17.39 28.11
C ILE A 213 -14.06 -17.34 26.82
N VAL A 214 -12.83 -17.84 26.87
CA VAL A 214 -11.94 -17.97 25.73
C VAL A 214 -11.70 -19.46 25.52
N HIS A 215 -11.93 -19.96 24.31
CA HIS A 215 -11.64 -21.33 23.88
C HIS A 215 -10.13 -21.62 23.89
N GLY A 216 -9.31 -20.68 23.45
CA GLY A 216 -7.84 -20.76 23.45
C GLY A 216 -7.22 -21.42 22.22
N ASP A 217 -8.05 -22.13 21.44
CA ASP A 217 -7.72 -22.80 20.17
C ASP A 217 -8.94 -22.78 19.20
N PHE A 218 -9.64 -21.64 19.10
CA PHE A 218 -10.83 -21.52 18.25
C PHE A 218 -10.46 -21.34 16.76
N LYS A 219 -10.69 -22.37 15.94
CA LYS A 219 -10.32 -22.42 14.52
C LYS A 219 -11.18 -23.43 13.76
N ILE A 220 -11.18 -23.33 12.42
CA ILE A 220 -12.09 -24.10 11.54
C ILE A 220 -11.98 -25.62 11.74
N ASP A 221 -10.78 -26.15 11.97
CA ASP A 221 -10.53 -27.58 12.19
C ASP A 221 -11.01 -28.10 13.57
N ASN A 222 -11.42 -27.21 14.47
CA ASN A 222 -12.08 -27.56 15.74
C ASN A 222 -13.60 -27.35 15.71
N ILE A 223 -14.17 -27.01 14.54
CA ILE A 223 -15.60 -26.76 14.35
C ILE A 223 -16.23 -27.89 13.52
N VAL A 224 -17.38 -28.37 13.99
CA VAL A 224 -18.23 -29.32 13.24
C VAL A 224 -19.36 -28.57 12.59
N PHE A 225 -19.49 -28.68 11.27
CA PHE A 225 -20.59 -28.10 10.51
C PHE A 225 -21.70 -29.12 10.27
N HIS A 226 -22.93 -28.66 10.09
CA HIS A 226 -24.05 -29.52 9.72
C HIS A 226 -23.74 -30.30 8.43
N LYS A 227 -24.28 -31.52 8.27
CA LYS A 227 -23.98 -32.40 7.12
C LYS A 227 -24.20 -31.73 5.77
N THR A 228 -25.24 -30.92 5.65
CA THR A 228 -25.71 -30.34 4.40
C THR A 228 -25.84 -28.82 4.44
N GLU A 229 -25.94 -28.21 5.62
CA GLU A 229 -26.26 -26.79 5.79
C GLU A 229 -25.01 -26.01 6.25
N PRO A 230 -24.85 -24.72 5.87
CA PRO A 230 -23.70 -23.91 6.22
C PRO A 230 -23.75 -23.35 7.65
N ARG A 231 -24.07 -24.20 8.64
CA ARG A 231 -24.16 -23.82 10.06
C ARG A 231 -23.30 -24.71 10.96
N VAL A 232 -22.81 -24.15 12.05
CA VAL A 232 -22.05 -24.83 13.10
C VAL A 232 -23.00 -25.66 13.96
N ILE A 233 -22.61 -26.90 14.24
CA ILE A 233 -23.33 -27.82 15.15
C ILE A 233 -22.50 -28.25 16.35
N GLY A 234 -21.21 -27.91 16.40
CA GLY A 234 -20.41 -28.08 17.60
C GLY A 234 -19.02 -27.47 17.51
N VAL A 235 -18.52 -27.05 18.67
CA VAL A 235 -17.14 -26.65 18.90
C VAL A 235 -16.46 -27.70 19.76
N LEU A 236 -15.29 -28.18 19.33
CA LEU A 236 -14.52 -29.25 19.95
C LEU A 236 -13.20 -28.72 20.52
N ASP A 237 -12.55 -29.54 21.36
CA ASP A 237 -11.20 -29.32 21.88
C ASP A 237 -11.06 -28.16 22.89
N TRP A 238 -11.83 -28.24 23.98
CA TRP A 238 -11.86 -27.20 25.02
C TRP A 238 -10.72 -27.29 26.05
N GLU A 239 -9.64 -28.01 25.75
CA GLU A 239 -8.57 -28.27 26.73
C GLU A 239 -7.81 -26.99 27.14
N MET A 240 -7.74 -26.02 26.23
CA MET A 240 -7.07 -24.73 26.43
C MET A 240 -7.98 -23.64 27.00
N ALA A 241 -9.27 -23.93 27.15
CA ALA A 241 -10.26 -22.91 27.44
C ALA A 241 -10.10 -22.30 28.83
N THR A 242 -10.30 -20.99 28.97
CA THR A 242 -10.02 -20.22 30.18
C THR A 242 -10.85 -18.95 30.25
N ILE A 243 -10.83 -18.25 31.39
CA ILE A 243 -11.29 -16.85 31.44
C ILE A 243 -10.15 -15.95 30.94
N GLY A 244 -10.43 -15.23 29.86
CA GLY A 244 -9.42 -14.45 29.16
C GLY A 244 -9.98 -13.36 28.26
N HIS A 245 -9.08 -12.79 27.46
CA HIS A 245 -9.42 -11.70 26.57
C HIS A 245 -9.91 -12.25 25.21
N PRO A 246 -11.11 -11.84 24.73
CA PRO A 246 -11.73 -12.40 23.52
C PRO A 246 -10.92 -12.17 22.23
N LEU A 247 -10.07 -11.14 22.20
CA LEU A 247 -9.09 -10.90 21.13
C LEU A 247 -8.25 -12.15 20.80
N SER A 248 -7.94 -12.99 21.79
CA SER A 248 -7.15 -14.20 21.58
C SER A 248 -7.80 -15.17 20.59
N ASP A 249 -9.12 -15.41 20.70
CA ASP A 249 -9.80 -16.38 19.85
C ASP A 249 -10.13 -15.81 18.48
N ILE A 250 -10.53 -14.53 18.38
CA ILE A 250 -10.83 -13.93 17.07
C ILE A 250 -9.56 -13.83 16.22
N VAL A 251 -8.41 -13.48 16.80
CA VAL A 251 -7.13 -13.51 16.07
C VAL A 251 -6.79 -14.92 15.63
N HIS A 252 -7.06 -15.93 16.47
CA HIS A 252 -6.77 -17.31 16.12
C HIS A 252 -7.65 -17.83 14.97
N LEU A 253 -8.96 -17.57 15.04
CA LEU A 253 -9.92 -17.91 13.99
C LEU A 253 -9.55 -17.29 12.64
N LEU A 254 -9.10 -16.03 12.67
CA LEU A 254 -8.74 -15.27 11.46
C LEU A 254 -7.31 -15.55 10.99
N SER A 255 -6.52 -16.39 11.67
CA SER A 255 -5.14 -16.65 11.27
C SER A 255 -4.96 -17.10 9.81
N PRO A 256 -5.84 -17.92 9.19
CA PRO A 256 -5.71 -18.27 7.77
C PRO A 256 -5.87 -17.08 6.81
N ILE A 257 -6.41 -15.95 7.27
CA ILE A 257 -6.61 -14.73 6.47
C ILE A 257 -5.29 -13.96 6.32
N PHE A 258 -4.48 -13.89 7.37
CA PHE A 258 -3.27 -13.06 7.43
C PHE A 258 -1.96 -13.85 7.48
N GLN A 259 -1.99 -15.15 7.79
CA GLN A 259 -0.80 -16.01 7.87
C GLN A 259 -0.65 -16.84 6.58
N GLN A 260 0.03 -16.26 5.57
CA GLN A 260 0.17 -16.86 4.24
C GLN A 260 1.45 -17.71 4.06
N SER A 261 2.30 -17.80 5.09
CA SER A 261 3.54 -18.59 5.06
C SER A 261 3.97 -19.02 6.47
N GLY A 262 4.79 -20.08 6.54
CA GLY A 262 5.33 -20.65 7.79
C GLY A 262 4.80 -22.05 8.11
N PRO A 263 5.33 -22.73 9.14
CA PRO A 263 5.01 -24.12 9.47
C PRO A 263 3.55 -24.24 9.92
N GLY A 264 2.77 -25.05 9.21
CA GLY A 264 1.34 -25.25 9.49
C GLY A 264 0.41 -24.19 8.85
N ALA A 265 0.94 -23.22 8.08
CA ALA A 265 0.11 -22.32 7.30
C ALA A 265 -0.59 -23.08 6.16
N PRO A 266 -1.91 -22.91 5.97
CA PRO A 266 -2.62 -23.57 4.89
C PRO A 266 -2.21 -22.95 3.55
N VAL A 267 -1.73 -23.78 2.62
CA VAL A 267 -1.28 -23.35 1.28
C VAL A 267 -2.46 -23.42 0.30
N PRO A 268 -2.87 -22.31 -0.34
CA PRO A 268 -3.87 -22.33 -1.40
C PRO A 268 -3.40 -23.23 -2.56
N ARG A 269 -4.25 -24.15 -3.02
CA ARG A 269 -3.88 -25.14 -4.04
C ARG A 269 -3.80 -24.56 -5.46
N ASP A 270 -4.57 -23.50 -5.76
CA ASP A 270 -4.63 -22.85 -7.07
C ASP A 270 -4.94 -21.35 -6.90
N GLY A 271 -4.02 -20.46 -7.33
CA GLY A 271 -4.15 -19.01 -7.14
C GLY A 271 -4.04 -18.56 -5.67
N GLY A 272 -3.76 -17.28 -5.43
CA GLY A 272 -3.72 -16.74 -4.06
C GLY A 272 -5.09 -16.87 -3.37
N ARG A 273 -5.17 -16.64 -2.05
CA ARG A 273 -6.43 -16.65 -1.28
C ARG A 273 -7.55 -15.83 -1.95
N ASP A 274 -7.19 -14.71 -2.57
CA ASP A 274 -8.13 -13.80 -3.25
C ASP A 274 -8.80 -14.41 -4.49
N SER A 275 -8.30 -15.55 -4.98
CA SER A 275 -8.89 -16.29 -6.09
C SER A 275 -9.95 -17.31 -5.69
N ILE A 276 -10.21 -17.52 -4.39
CA ILE A 276 -11.16 -18.51 -3.86
C ILE A 276 -12.49 -17.82 -3.53
N PRO A 277 -13.55 -17.95 -4.36
CA PRO A 277 -14.77 -17.17 -4.21
C PRO A 277 -15.50 -17.45 -2.89
N GLY A 278 -16.02 -16.44 -2.21
CA GLY A 278 -16.79 -16.62 -0.97
C GLY A 278 -15.95 -16.82 0.30
N LEU A 279 -14.61 -16.71 0.26
CA LEU A 279 -13.83 -16.47 1.47
C LEU A 279 -14.02 -15.02 1.94
N PRO A 280 -14.31 -14.76 3.22
CA PRO A 280 -14.46 -13.39 3.71
C PRO A 280 -13.12 -12.69 3.84
N GLY A 281 -13.13 -11.36 3.71
CA GLY A 281 -12.01 -10.49 4.03
C GLY A 281 -11.80 -10.30 5.54
N LEU A 282 -10.68 -9.68 5.92
CA LEU A 282 -10.39 -9.38 7.33
C LEU A 282 -11.43 -8.42 7.92
N ASP A 283 -11.65 -7.28 7.28
CA ASP A 283 -12.60 -6.26 7.77
C ASP A 283 -14.05 -6.76 7.75
N GLU A 284 -14.40 -7.62 6.79
CA GLU A 284 -15.73 -8.24 6.76
C GLU A 284 -15.95 -9.16 7.97
N SER A 285 -14.96 -9.99 8.31
CA SER A 285 -15.03 -10.89 9.46
C SER A 285 -15.05 -10.14 10.79
N VAL A 286 -14.25 -9.07 10.91
CA VAL A 286 -14.22 -8.21 12.10
C VAL A 286 -15.56 -7.47 12.27
N ARG A 287 -16.19 -7.04 11.18
CA ARG A 287 -17.52 -6.44 11.21
C ARG A 287 -18.57 -7.43 11.70
N TRP A 288 -18.57 -8.68 11.25
CA TRP A 288 -19.47 -9.70 11.82
C TRP A 288 -19.23 -9.91 13.32
N TYR A 289 -17.97 -9.86 13.74
CA TYR A 289 -17.60 -10.06 15.14
C TYR A 289 -18.00 -8.88 16.06
N SER A 290 -18.24 -7.68 15.51
CA SER A 290 -18.67 -6.50 16.28
C SER A 290 -19.98 -6.71 17.05
N GLU A 291 -20.82 -7.67 16.62
CA GLU A 291 -22.04 -8.11 17.33
C GLU A 291 -21.75 -8.61 18.76
N SER A 292 -20.51 -8.98 19.09
CA SER A 292 -20.07 -9.32 20.46
C SER A 292 -20.07 -8.14 21.44
N GLY A 293 -20.27 -6.90 20.97
CA GLY A 293 -20.08 -5.68 21.77
C GLY A 293 -18.60 -5.34 22.04
N TYR A 294 -17.68 -6.02 21.33
CA TYR A 294 -16.25 -5.69 21.33
C TYR A 294 -15.78 -5.25 19.94
N GLU A 295 -15.45 -3.97 19.84
CA GLU A 295 -14.75 -3.39 18.69
C GLU A 295 -13.29 -3.88 18.66
N ALA A 296 -13.06 -5.03 18.01
CA ALA A 296 -11.75 -5.67 17.98
C ALA A 296 -10.74 -5.01 17.02
N ARG A 297 -11.21 -4.24 16.01
CA ARG A 297 -10.33 -3.69 14.96
C ARG A 297 -9.14 -2.87 15.50
N PRO A 298 -9.31 -1.95 16.48
CA PRO A 298 -8.20 -1.14 17.00
C PRO A 298 -7.12 -1.93 17.74
N ASP A 299 -7.44 -3.14 18.21
CA ASP A 299 -6.54 -4.02 18.94
C ASP A 299 -6.01 -5.18 18.08
N LEU A 300 -6.51 -5.32 16.85
CA LEU A 300 -6.27 -6.49 16.02
C LEU A 300 -4.80 -6.64 15.63
N ASP A 301 -4.13 -5.55 15.27
CA ASP A 301 -2.72 -5.58 14.89
C ASP A 301 -1.83 -5.99 16.08
N TRP A 302 -2.18 -5.51 17.29
CA TRP A 302 -1.53 -5.95 18.53
C TRP A 302 -1.76 -7.44 18.78
N GLY A 303 -3.00 -7.91 18.60
CA GLY A 303 -3.37 -9.30 18.78
C GLY A 303 -2.65 -10.24 17.80
N ILE A 304 -2.56 -9.86 16.52
CA ILE A 304 -1.83 -10.58 15.48
C ILE A 304 -0.35 -10.67 15.84
N ALA A 305 0.28 -9.55 16.20
CA ALA A 305 1.69 -9.55 16.62
C ALA A 305 1.92 -10.43 17.85
N PHE A 306 1.00 -10.40 18.82
CA PHE A 306 1.08 -11.25 20.01
C PHE A 306 0.94 -12.74 19.68
N ALA A 307 0.04 -13.10 18.74
CA ALA A 307 -0.10 -14.47 18.25
C ALA A 307 1.19 -14.97 17.58
N HIS A 308 1.86 -14.13 16.78
CA HIS A 308 3.17 -14.47 16.22
C HIS A 308 4.23 -14.70 17.29
N PHE A 309 4.30 -13.83 18.31
CA PHE A 309 5.20 -14.03 19.45
C PHE A 309 4.95 -15.37 20.16
N ARG A 310 3.68 -15.70 20.47
CA ARG A 310 3.30 -17.01 21.01
C ARG A 310 3.74 -18.15 20.09
N GLY A 311 3.56 -18.00 18.78
CA GLY A 311 4.03 -18.95 17.76
C GLY A 311 5.54 -19.20 17.82
N CYS A 312 6.36 -18.16 17.91
CA CYS A 312 7.82 -18.30 18.01
C CYS A 312 8.24 -19.05 19.29
N VAL A 313 7.56 -18.85 20.43
CA VAL A 313 7.84 -19.59 21.68
C VAL A 313 7.44 -21.06 21.57
N ILE A 314 6.30 -21.36 20.93
CA ILE A 314 5.88 -22.75 20.68
C ILE A 314 6.89 -23.47 19.77
N ALA A 315 7.33 -22.81 18.70
CA ALA A 315 8.37 -23.29 17.80
C ALA A 315 9.68 -23.59 18.55
N GLN A 316 10.12 -22.70 19.43
CA GLN A 316 11.30 -22.92 20.29
C GLN A 316 11.11 -24.15 21.19
N GLY A 317 9.91 -24.39 21.72
CA GLY A 317 9.61 -25.57 22.53
C GLY A 317 9.68 -26.89 21.76
N ILE A 318 9.29 -26.89 20.50
CA ILE A 318 9.46 -28.06 19.60
C ILE A 318 10.95 -28.31 19.38
N ALA A 319 11.72 -27.28 19.05
CA ALA A 319 13.16 -27.39 18.88
C ALA A 319 13.86 -27.88 20.17
N ALA A 320 13.46 -27.38 21.33
CA ALA A 320 13.99 -27.79 22.64
C ALA A 320 13.78 -29.29 22.92
N ARG A 321 12.60 -29.84 22.60
CA ARG A 321 12.31 -31.29 22.74
C ARG A 321 13.11 -32.13 21.74
N TYR A 322 13.37 -31.59 20.56
CA TYR A 322 14.20 -32.27 19.57
C TYR A 322 15.67 -32.34 19.99
N VAL A 323 16.27 -31.21 20.37
CA VAL A 323 17.69 -31.17 20.76
C VAL A 323 18.00 -31.98 22.03
N THR A 324 17.01 -32.17 22.91
CA THR A 324 17.11 -33.01 24.12
C THR A 324 16.80 -34.50 23.87
N GLY A 325 16.50 -34.89 22.63
CA GLY A 325 16.23 -36.30 22.27
C GLY A 325 14.85 -36.82 22.74
N GLN A 326 13.95 -35.93 23.15
CA GLN A 326 12.61 -36.29 23.64
C GLN A 326 11.59 -36.52 22.51
N SER A 327 11.91 -36.13 21.27
CA SER A 327 11.06 -36.35 20.08
C SER A 327 11.65 -37.44 19.18
N LYS A 328 10.90 -38.53 18.95
CA LYS A 328 11.30 -39.68 18.11
C LYS A 328 10.48 -39.82 16.82
N SER A 329 9.67 -38.83 16.44
CA SER A 329 8.82 -38.94 15.25
C SER A 329 9.60 -38.77 13.93
N PRO A 330 9.31 -39.59 12.89
CA PRO A 330 9.85 -39.39 11.54
C PRO A 330 9.48 -37.99 11.03
N GLY A 331 10.43 -37.24 10.47
CA GLY A 331 10.25 -35.84 10.01
C GLY A 331 10.44 -34.77 11.08
N ALA A 332 10.57 -35.13 12.36
CA ALA A 332 10.84 -34.17 13.44
C ALA A 332 12.17 -33.41 13.27
N LYS A 333 13.14 -34.04 12.61
CA LYS A 333 14.45 -33.45 12.29
C LYS A 333 14.34 -32.32 11.27
N GLU A 334 13.74 -32.57 10.11
CA GLU A 334 13.56 -31.55 9.06
C GLU A 334 12.67 -30.39 9.53
N TRP A 335 11.65 -30.69 10.32
CA TRP A 335 10.75 -29.70 10.90
C TRP A 335 11.45 -28.88 12.01
N ALA A 336 12.23 -29.51 12.89
CA ALA A 336 13.02 -28.81 13.91
C ALA A 336 14.16 -27.98 13.29
N ASP A 337 14.83 -28.47 12.26
CA ASP A 337 15.89 -27.76 11.53
C ASP A 337 15.30 -26.53 10.80
N SER A 338 14.13 -26.68 10.18
CA SER A 338 13.34 -25.57 9.60
C SER A 338 12.93 -24.55 10.66
N LEU A 339 12.45 -24.99 11.83
CA LEU A 339 12.06 -24.12 12.94
C LEU A 339 13.27 -23.42 13.59
N ILE A 340 14.47 -24.02 13.60
CA ILE A 340 15.72 -23.41 14.10
C ILE A 340 16.23 -22.35 13.10
N GLN A 341 16.09 -22.60 11.79
CA GLN A 341 16.36 -21.59 10.75
C GLN A 341 15.37 -20.43 10.83
N GLU A 342 14.09 -20.73 11.01
CA GLU A 342 13.03 -19.75 11.22
C GLU A 342 13.16 -19.02 12.56
N HIS A 343 13.67 -19.65 13.62
CA HIS A 343 13.92 -19.05 14.94
C HIS A 343 14.79 -17.78 14.85
N ARG A 344 15.76 -17.78 13.92
CA ARG A 344 16.61 -16.62 13.62
C ARG A 344 15.89 -15.54 12.78
N SER A 345 14.79 -15.88 12.11
CA SER A 345 13.96 -14.99 11.28
C SER A 345 12.68 -14.50 12.00
N CYS A 346 12.12 -15.28 12.92
CA CYS A 346 10.87 -15.03 13.67
C CYS A 346 11.04 -13.80 14.58
N GLY A 347 12.22 -13.66 15.21
CA GLY A 347 12.60 -12.45 15.96
C GLY A 347 12.62 -11.17 15.10
N LYS A 348 12.85 -11.28 13.77
CA LYS A 348 12.78 -10.13 12.84
C LYS A 348 11.35 -9.78 12.43
N GLN A 349 10.45 -10.77 12.27
CA GLN A 349 9.05 -10.53 11.94
C GLN A 349 8.24 -10.00 13.14
N SER A 350 8.46 -10.54 14.35
CA SER A 350 7.90 -9.96 15.57
C SER A 350 8.47 -8.58 15.86
N GLY A 351 9.77 -8.36 15.65
CA GLY A 351 10.40 -7.03 15.74
C GLY A 351 9.85 -6.02 14.72
N SER A 352 9.52 -6.47 13.50
CA SER A 352 8.88 -5.64 12.47
C SER A 352 7.45 -5.26 12.84
N CYS A 353 6.66 -6.19 13.39
CA CYS A 353 5.31 -5.88 13.87
C CYS A 353 5.33 -4.98 15.11
N VAL A 354 6.28 -5.20 16.02
CA VAL A 354 6.51 -4.34 17.20
C VAL A 354 6.90 -2.92 16.76
N ARG A 355 7.74 -2.75 15.73
CA ARG A 355 8.07 -1.44 15.16
C ARG A 355 6.84 -0.74 14.55
N VAL A 356 6.10 -1.43 13.68
CA VAL A 356 4.88 -0.90 13.05
C VAL A 356 3.82 -0.51 14.10
N ILE A 357 3.63 -1.29 15.17
CA ILE A 357 2.66 -0.96 16.22
C ILE A 357 3.20 0.14 17.15
N SER A 358 4.51 0.18 17.43
CA SER A 358 5.14 1.28 18.20
C SER A 358 5.04 2.62 17.48
N GLU A 359 5.13 2.61 16.14
CA GLU A 359 4.94 3.78 15.27
C GLU A 359 3.45 4.22 15.25
N SER A 360 2.51 3.27 15.34
CA SER A 360 1.07 3.59 15.42
C SER A 360 0.60 4.10 16.80
N ARG A 361 1.26 3.74 17.92
CA ARG A 361 0.85 4.10 19.29
C ARG A 361 1.72 5.17 19.99
N SER A 362 2.90 5.50 19.47
CA SER A 362 3.80 6.52 20.05
C SER A 362 3.34 7.98 19.88
N CYS A 363 2.14 8.21 19.35
CA CYS A 363 1.47 9.53 19.33
C CYS A 363 1.01 10.06 20.71
N LYS A 364 1.67 9.69 21.82
CA LYS A 364 1.50 10.31 23.13
C LYS A 364 2.86 10.67 23.73
N CYS A 365 3.43 11.74 23.21
CA CYS A 365 4.66 12.35 23.71
C CYS A 365 4.45 12.93 25.12
N HIS A 366 5.42 12.73 26.02
CA HIS A 366 5.43 13.15 27.43
C HIS A 366 6.23 14.43 27.68
N TYR A 367 6.31 15.31 26.69
CA TYR A 367 6.76 16.69 26.87
C TYR A 367 5.60 17.62 26.52
N TRP A 368 5.44 18.70 27.28
CA TRP A 368 4.31 19.67 27.30
C TRP A 368 3.19 19.34 28.30
N LYS A 369 3.48 19.53 29.59
CA LYS A 369 2.48 20.00 30.57
C LYS A 369 2.49 21.53 30.55
N GLU A 370 1.88 22.13 29.54
CA GLU A 370 1.31 23.49 29.55
C GLU A 370 0.56 23.65 28.22
N ASP A 371 -0.67 24.18 28.30
CA ASP A 371 -1.65 24.39 27.21
C ASP A 371 -2.27 23.17 26.50
N ARG A 372 -3.33 22.66 27.13
CA ARG A 372 -4.12 21.50 26.70
C ARG A 372 -5.22 21.81 25.66
N ASN A 373 -5.01 22.76 24.76
CA ASN A 373 -6.01 23.12 23.73
C ASN A 373 -5.49 23.26 22.27
N SER A 374 -4.25 22.86 21.92
CA SER A 374 -3.79 22.99 20.51
C SER A 374 -2.74 21.97 20.00
N CYS A 375 -2.56 20.80 20.61
CA CYS A 375 -1.63 19.80 20.06
C CYS A 375 -2.33 18.87 19.05
N THR A 376 -2.41 19.29 17.79
CA THR A 376 -2.56 18.36 16.66
C THR A 376 -1.32 17.48 16.56
N ALA A 377 -1.47 16.16 16.69
CA ALA A 377 -0.40 15.23 16.37
C ALA A 377 0.12 15.47 14.95
N MET A 378 1.43 15.40 14.74
CA MET A 378 2.04 15.59 13.42
C MET A 378 1.58 14.44 12.52
N ASN A 379 0.65 14.75 11.61
CA ASN A 379 0.04 13.81 10.68
C ASN A 379 0.64 14.03 9.28
N PHE A 380 1.27 13.01 8.71
CA PHE A 380 1.84 13.03 7.36
C PHE A 380 0.94 12.34 6.33
N ASP A 381 -0.21 11.83 6.76
CA ASP A 381 -1.21 11.27 5.87
C ASP A 381 -1.85 12.38 5.03
N LEU A 382 -2.26 12.01 3.82
CA LEU A 382 -3.06 12.92 3.00
C LEU A 382 -4.39 13.20 3.71
N PRO A 383 -4.93 14.43 3.63
CA PRO A 383 -6.24 14.75 4.18
C PRO A 383 -7.33 13.79 3.65
N PRO A 384 -8.26 13.30 4.48
CA PRO A 384 -9.30 12.38 4.03
C PRO A 384 -10.11 12.86 2.79
N PRO A 385 -10.44 14.15 2.64
CA PRO A 385 -11.09 14.64 1.42
C PRO A 385 -10.23 14.50 0.16
N LEU A 386 -8.91 14.63 0.29
CA LEU A 386 -7.97 14.41 -0.82
C LEU A 386 -7.90 12.91 -1.14
N VAL A 387 -7.86 12.02 -0.14
CA VAL A 387 -7.93 10.57 -0.38
C VAL A 387 -9.21 10.20 -1.13
N ALA A 388 -10.37 10.70 -0.69
CA ALA A 388 -11.65 10.47 -1.38
C ALA A 388 -11.68 11.04 -2.81
N HIS A 389 -10.97 12.15 -3.07
CA HIS A 389 -10.81 12.68 -4.43
C HIS A 389 -9.98 11.74 -5.31
N LEU A 390 -8.89 11.17 -4.80
CA LEU A 390 -8.09 10.18 -5.51
C LEU A 390 -8.89 8.91 -5.80
N ASP A 391 -9.66 8.40 -4.83
CA ASP A 391 -10.52 7.23 -5.02
C ASP A 391 -11.59 7.47 -6.10
N SER A 392 -12.19 8.66 -6.11
CA SER A 392 -13.16 9.07 -7.13
C SER A 392 -12.53 9.17 -8.52
N LEU A 393 -11.31 9.72 -8.61
CA LEU A 393 -10.54 9.79 -9.85
C LEU A 393 -10.21 8.39 -10.38
N ASP A 394 -9.78 7.47 -9.51
CA ASP A 394 -9.49 6.09 -9.88
C ASP A 394 -10.75 5.39 -10.39
N GLN A 395 -11.89 5.56 -9.72
CA GLN A 395 -13.17 5.02 -10.17
C GLN A 395 -13.55 5.54 -11.57
N PHE A 396 -13.37 6.83 -11.83
CA PHE A 396 -13.59 7.41 -13.16
C PHE A 396 -12.64 6.83 -14.21
N ILE A 397 -11.35 6.73 -13.91
CA ILE A 397 -10.36 6.15 -14.83
C ILE A 397 -10.72 4.70 -15.16
N HIS A 398 -11.06 3.90 -14.15
CA HIS A 398 -11.42 2.49 -14.33
C HIS A 398 -12.73 2.28 -15.09
N SER A 399 -13.75 3.11 -14.83
CA SER A 399 -15.07 2.96 -15.45
C SER A 399 -15.18 3.59 -16.84
N THR A 400 -14.33 4.58 -17.16
CA THR A 400 -14.50 5.40 -18.37
C THR A 400 -13.25 5.41 -19.25
N ILE A 401 -12.08 5.74 -18.69
CA ILE A 401 -10.88 6.02 -19.48
C ILE A 401 -10.17 4.74 -19.92
N LEU A 402 -10.00 3.75 -19.04
CA LEU A 402 -9.40 2.47 -19.40
C LEU A 402 -10.26 1.69 -20.43
N PRO A 403 -11.60 1.62 -20.32
CA PRO A 403 -12.42 1.06 -21.38
C PRO A 403 -12.21 1.74 -22.73
N LEU A 404 -12.09 3.08 -22.76
CA LEU A 404 -11.79 3.82 -23.99
C LEU A 404 -10.39 3.51 -24.55
N GLN A 405 -9.38 3.34 -23.68
CA GLN A 405 -8.04 2.90 -24.09
C GLN A 405 -8.06 1.49 -24.70
N HIS A 406 -8.93 0.61 -24.21
CA HIS A 406 -9.01 -0.79 -24.67
C HIS A 406 -9.98 -1.01 -25.84
N SER A 407 -10.76 0.00 -26.24
CA SER A 407 -11.63 -0.09 -27.42
C SER A 407 -10.87 0.12 -28.73
N GLU A 408 -11.36 -0.45 -29.84
CA GLU A 408 -10.96 -0.08 -31.22
C GLU A 408 -9.42 -0.08 -31.47
N ASP A 409 -8.72 -1.01 -30.81
CA ASP A 409 -7.25 -1.14 -30.82
C ASP A 409 -6.49 0.13 -30.37
N ASN A 410 -7.12 1.01 -29.58
CA ASN A 410 -6.46 2.22 -29.04
C ASN A 410 -5.23 1.91 -28.19
N ASN A 411 -5.14 0.69 -27.64
CA ASN A 411 -3.98 0.26 -26.87
C ASN A 411 -2.67 0.26 -27.69
N ARG A 412 -2.75 0.27 -29.04
CA ARG A 412 -1.58 0.46 -29.92
C ARG A 412 -0.79 1.73 -29.61
N PHE A 413 -1.45 2.75 -29.07
CA PHE A 413 -0.81 3.99 -28.66
C PHE A 413 -0.10 3.88 -27.31
N PHE A 414 -0.24 2.78 -26.55
CA PHE A 414 0.33 2.67 -25.21
C PHE A 414 1.18 1.41 -25.02
N ASP A 415 0.95 0.39 -25.83
CA ASP A 415 1.74 -0.84 -25.81
C ASP A 415 3.04 -0.72 -26.62
N HIS A 416 3.68 -1.86 -26.88
CA HIS A 416 4.93 -1.96 -27.64
C HIS A 416 4.93 -1.27 -29.02
N ARG A 417 3.76 -1.02 -29.62
CA ARG A 417 3.58 -0.34 -30.91
C ARG A 417 3.59 1.20 -30.81
N ARG A 418 3.50 1.75 -29.60
CA ARG A 418 3.28 3.17 -29.30
C ARG A 418 4.10 4.13 -30.15
N GLU A 419 5.38 3.88 -30.33
CA GLU A 419 6.28 4.81 -31.01
C GLU A 419 5.98 4.91 -32.50
N TYR A 420 5.60 3.79 -33.13
CA TYR A 420 5.17 3.80 -34.52
C TYR A 420 3.74 4.36 -34.64
N ALA A 421 2.81 3.90 -33.80
CA ALA A 421 1.40 4.26 -33.89
C ALA A 421 1.14 5.75 -33.62
N ARG A 422 1.88 6.36 -32.69
CA ARG A 422 1.76 7.79 -32.36
C ARG A 422 2.44 8.69 -33.40
N THR A 423 3.27 8.15 -34.30
CA THR A 423 4.14 8.93 -35.18
C THR A 423 3.67 8.87 -36.63
N ASP A 424 3.41 10.04 -37.21
CA ASP A 424 3.18 10.20 -38.64
C ASP A 424 4.52 10.34 -39.37
N TRP A 425 5.03 9.22 -39.86
CA TRP A 425 6.30 9.16 -40.61
C TRP A 425 6.21 9.87 -41.96
N ALA A 426 5.02 9.96 -42.57
CA ALA A 426 4.83 10.67 -43.83
C ALA A 426 4.85 12.19 -43.62
N LYS A 427 4.48 12.65 -42.43
CA LYS A 427 4.51 14.07 -42.03
C LYS A 427 5.72 14.43 -41.16
N GLY A 428 6.87 13.81 -41.43
CA GLY A 428 8.15 14.18 -40.82
C GLY A 428 8.31 13.82 -39.34
N GLY A 429 7.49 12.90 -38.81
CA GLY A 429 7.58 12.41 -37.44
C GLY A 429 6.68 13.14 -36.43
N LEU A 430 5.72 13.93 -36.91
CA LEU A 430 4.72 14.61 -36.08
C LEU A 430 3.75 13.62 -35.41
N PRO A 431 3.00 14.04 -34.38
CA PRO A 431 1.94 13.22 -33.81
C PRO A 431 0.89 12.82 -34.85
N SER A 432 0.45 11.57 -34.81
CA SER A 432 -0.62 11.07 -35.67
C SER A 432 -1.98 11.66 -35.27
N GLN A 433 -2.83 11.92 -36.25
CA GLN A 433 -4.14 12.53 -36.03
C GLN A 433 -5.03 11.68 -35.11
N GLU A 434 -5.08 10.36 -35.35
CA GLU A 434 -5.87 9.42 -34.54
C GLU A 434 -5.47 9.46 -33.05
N TRP A 435 -4.18 9.61 -32.79
CA TRP A 435 -3.66 9.74 -31.42
C TRP A 435 -4.17 11.02 -30.77
N GLU A 436 -4.04 12.17 -31.43
CA GLU A 436 -4.50 13.45 -30.88
C GLU A 436 -6.02 13.51 -30.69
N GLU A 437 -6.79 12.88 -31.57
CA GLU A 437 -8.24 12.75 -31.47
C GLU A 437 -8.66 11.94 -30.24
N LEU A 438 -7.98 10.81 -29.98
CA LEU A 438 -8.20 10.00 -28.79
C LEU A 438 -7.92 10.79 -27.50
N LEU A 439 -6.80 11.52 -27.44
CA LEU A 439 -6.49 12.39 -26.32
C LEU A 439 -7.54 13.50 -26.14
N GLY A 440 -8.05 14.04 -27.25
CA GLY A 440 -9.14 15.01 -27.25
C GLY A 440 -10.42 14.45 -26.66
N LYS A 441 -10.77 13.20 -26.99
CA LYS A 441 -11.91 12.49 -26.42
C LYS A 441 -11.77 12.27 -24.92
N ALA A 442 -10.60 11.81 -24.46
CA ALA A 442 -10.32 11.63 -23.04
C ALA A 442 -10.43 12.94 -22.24
N ARG A 443 -9.90 14.05 -22.78
CA ARG A 443 -10.03 15.37 -22.14
C ARG A 443 -11.48 15.82 -22.00
N ARG A 444 -12.33 15.63 -23.02
CA ARG A 444 -13.75 15.98 -22.97
C ARG A 444 -14.49 15.18 -21.89
N LEU A 445 -14.28 13.87 -21.85
CA LEU A 445 -14.88 13.01 -20.82
C LEU A 445 -14.45 13.41 -19.41
N ALA A 446 -13.17 13.75 -19.23
CA ALA A 446 -12.66 14.20 -17.95
C ALA A 446 -13.19 15.59 -17.54
N ASP A 447 -13.48 16.45 -18.52
CA ASP A 447 -14.08 17.77 -18.28
C ASP A 447 -15.55 17.64 -17.87
N GLU A 448 -16.31 16.79 -18.56
CA GLU A 448 -17.70 16.44 -18.22
C GLU A 448 -17.80 15.81 -16.83
N ALA A 449 -16.83 14.99 -16.43
CA ALA A 449 -16.75 14.39 -15.11
C ALA A 449 -16.24 15.35 -14.01
N GLY A 450 -15.82 16.58 -14.36
CA GLY A 450 -15.38 17.61 -13.40
C GLY A 450 -13.93 17.48 -12.91
N PHE A 451 -13.13 16.62 -13.55
CA PHE A 451 -11.71 16.42 -13.21
C PHE A 451 -10.78 17.34 -13.98
N PHE A 452 -11.05 17.56 -15.28
CA PHE A 452 -10.09 18.23 -16.16
C PHE A 452 -9.72 19.64 -15.70
N ARG A 453 -10.67 20.43 -15.21
CA ARG A 453 -10.46 21.83 -14.77
C ARG A 453 -10.09 21.97 -13.30
N PHE A 454 -9.83 20.88 -12.57
CA PHE A 454 -9.65 20.85 -11.11
C PHE A 454 -8.87 22.05 -10.55
N ALA A 455 -7.65 22.28 -11.06
CA ALA A 455 -6.70 23.27 -10.55
C ALA A 455 -7.00 24.73 -10.94
N LEU A 456 -8.07 24.99 -11.69
CA LEU A 456 -8.43 26.34 -12.11
C LEU A 456 -9.26 27.07 -11.04
N PRO A 457 -9.24 28.41 -11.02
CA PRO A 457 -10.20 29.21 -10.28
C PRO A 457 -11.67 28.87 -10.61
N LYS A 458 -12.57 29.02 -9.63
CA LYS A 458 -14.01 28.76 -9.80
C LYS A 458 -14.64 29.53 -10.97
N ILE A 459 -14.17 30.76 -11.22
CA ILE A 459 -14.63 31.60 -12.34
C ILE A 459 -14.39 30.97 -13.72
N TYR A 460 -13.55 29.95 -13.81
CA TYR A 460 -13.24 29.21 -15.05
C TYR A 460 -13.75 27.76 -15.01
N GLY A 461 -14.62 27.42 -14.05
CA GLY A 461 -15.19 26.08 -13.88
C GLY A 461 -14.26 25.09 -13.18
N GLY A 462 -13.18 25.55 -12.54
CA GLY A 462 -12.39 24.72 -11.64
C GLY A 462 -12.95 24.67 -10.23
N GLN A 463 -12.29 23.93 -9.33
CA GLN A 463 -12.81 23.70 -7.97
C GLN A 463 -12.45 24.82 -6.99
N GLY A 464 -11.40 25.61 -7.29
CA GLY A 464 -10.91 26.69 -6.43
C GLY A 464 -10.56 26.22 -5.02
N HIS A 465 -9.89 25.06 -4.92
CA HIS A 465 -9.46 24.50 -3.65
C HIS A 465 -8.35 25.37 -3.03
N PRO A 466 -8.39 25.70 -1.73
CA PRO A 466 -7.37 26.54 -1.10
C PRO A 466 -5.97 25.89 -1.10
N ASP A 467 -5.91 24.55 -1.06
CA ASP A 467 -4.68 23.76 -1.11
C ASP A 467 -4.43 23.12 -2.50
N THR A 468 -4.56 23.92 -3.57
CA THR A 468 -4.50 23.41 -4.95
C THR A 468 -3.15 22.77 -5.28
N ASN A 469 -2.02 23.30 -4.81
CA ASN A 469 -0.70 22.75 -5.12
C ASN A 469 -0.50 21.39 -4.46
N LEU A 470 -0.87 21.24 -3.18
CA LEU A 470 -0.80 19.97 -2.47
C LEU A 470 -1.66 18.91 -3.17
N TRP A 471 -2.91 19.24 -3.50
CA TRP A 471 -3.83 18.31 -4.18
C TRP A 471 -3.31 17.92 -5.56
N MET A 472 -2.79 18.87 -6.32
CA MET A 472 -2.19 18.59 -7.63
C MET A 472 -0.97 17.68 -7.52
N SER A 473 -0.03 17.96 -6.62
CA SER A 473 1.15 17.12 -6.42
C SER A 473 0.80 15.72 -5.94
N ALA A 474 -0.14 15.59 -5.00
CA ALA A 474 -0.62 14.28 -4.55
C ALA A 474 -1.28 13.49 -5.69
N THR A 475 -2.12 14.16 -6.49
CA THR A 475 -2.79 13.55 -7.64
C THR A 475 -1.80 13.10 -8.71
N ARG A 476 -0.80 13.93 -9.05
CA ARG A 476 0.25 13.60 -10.01
C ARG A 476 1.10 12.40 -9.54
N PHE A 477 1.47 12.38 -8.27
CA PHE A 477 2.19 11.25 -7.67
C PHE A 477 1.34 9.98 -7.70
N HIS A 478 0.07 10.05 -7.30
CA HIS A 478 -0.87 8.93 -7.28
C HIS A 478 -1.05 8.32 -8.65
N MET A 479 -1.42 9.13 -9.65
CA MET A 479 -1.63 8.66 -11.03
C MET A 479 -0.37 8.05 -11.63
N ALA A 480 0.81 8.63 -11.38
CA ALA A 480 2.07 8.12 -11.90
C ALA A 480 2.59 6.88 -11.17
N SER A 481 2.16 6.64 -9.92
CA SER A 481 2.55 5.45 -9.15
C SER A 481 1.54 4.29 -9.22
N HIS A 482 0.32 4.53 -9.72
CA HIS A 482 -0.76 3.56 -9.73
C HIS A 482 -0.35 2.22 -10.40
N PRO A 483 -0.67 1.05 -9.82
CA PRO A 483 -0.18 -0.24 -10.32
C PRO A 483 -0.72 -0.63 -11.71
N VAL A 484 -1.87 -0.09 -12.11
CA VAL A 484 -2.56 -0.46 -13.36
C VAL A 484 -2.22 0.46 -14.53
N TYR A 485 -2.12 1.77 -14.30
CA TYR A 485 -1.97 2.79 -15.36
C TYR A 485 -0.86 3.80 -15.06
N GLY A 486 -0.02 3.51 -14.05
CA GLY A 486 1.11 4.34 -13.66
C GLY A 486 2.24 4.34 -14.67
N GLY A 487 3.35 4.96 -14.29
CA GLY A 487 4.52 5.19 -15.15
C GLY A 487 4.35 6.36 -16.13
N GLY A 488 3.14 6.90 -16.28
CA GLY A 488 2.89 8.02 -17.21
C GLY A 488 2.84 7.59 -18.67
N LEU A 489 2.41 6.34 -18.93
CA LEU A 489 2.21 5.76 -20.26
C LEU A 489 0.81 5.13 -20.32
N GLY A 490 -0.23 5.96 -20.43
CA GLY A 490 -1.61 5.51 -20.49
C GLY A 490 -2.57 6.66 -20.83
N LEU A 491 -3.79 6.37 -21.27
CA LEU A 491 -4.75 7.39 -21.70
C LEU A 491 -5.20 8.29 -20.54
N ALA A 492 -5.14 7.80 -19.30
CA ALA A 492 -5.42 8.63 -18.14
C ALA A 492 -4.33 9.69 -17.90
N ASN A 493 -3.08 9.37 -18.23
CA ASN A 493 -1.90 10.18 -17.93
C ASN A 493 -0.74 9.76 -18.84
N ASP A 494 -0.55 10.47 -19.95
CA ASP A 494 0.56 10.26 -20.88
C ASP A 494 1.52 11.43 -20.74
N LEU A 495 2.62 11.22 -20.02
CA LEU A 495 3.52 12.31 -19.65
C LEU A 495 4.37 12.78 -20.83
N GLN A 496 4.55 11.95 -21.87
CA GLN A 496 5.34 12.31 -23.07
C GLN A 496 4.88 13.63 -23.69
N ASN A 497 3.57 13.80 -23.86
CA ASN A 497 2.94 15.00 -24.42
C ASN A 497 2.18 15.83 -23.36
N GLU A 498 2.46 15.57 -22.08
CA GLU A 498 1.82 16.24 -20.94
C GLU A 498 0.27 16.07 -20.91
N HIS A 499 -0.27 15.04 -21.58
CA HIS A 499 -1.69 14.72 -21.52
C HIS A 499 -2.07 14.10 -20.18
N SER A 500 -3.21 14.54 -19.64
CA SER A 500 -3.81 13.93 -18.46
C SER A 500 -5.29 14.27 -18.36
N VAL A 501 -6.05 13.40 -17.69
CA VAL A 501 -7.46 13.64 -17.33
C VAL A 501 -7.60 14.73 -16.26
N ILE A 502 -6.53 15.07 -15.55
CA ILE A 502 -6.43 16.29 -14.75
C ILE A 502 -5.60 17.29 -15.56
N GLY A 503 -6.21 18.39 -15.99
CA GLY A 503 -5.57 19.35 -16.88
C GLY A 503 -4.38 20.07 -16.26
N ASN A 504 -3.39 20.39 -17.10
CA ASN A 504 -2.27 21.28 -16.76
C ASN A 504 -2.42 22.58 -17.55
N PHE A 505 -2.69 23.71 -16.86
CA PHE A 505 -3.02 24.99 -17.50
C PHE A 505 -2.11 26.17 -17.09
N PRO A 506 -0.78 26.05 -17.22
CA PRO A 506 0.11 27.16 -16.89
C PRO A 506 -0.13 28.40 -17.78
N ASP A 507 -0.64 28.20 -19.01
CA ASP A 507 -1.07 29.26 -19.93
C ASP A 507 -2.29 30.05 -19.41
N VAL A 508 -3.31 29.36 -18.91
CA VAL A 508 -4.48 30.00 -18.27
C VAL A 508 -4.05 30.76 -17.03
N LEU A 509 -3.15 30.21 -16.22
CA LEU A 509 -2.62 30.89 -15.03
C LEU A 509 -1.83 32.15 -15.42
N MET A 510 -0.95 32.08 -16.42
CA MET A 510 -0.26 33.27 -16.94
C MET A 510 -1.24 34.35 -17.40
N LEU A 511 -2.27 33.99 -18.17
CA LEU A 511 -3.30 34.94 -18.61
C LEU A 511 -4.09 35.51 -17.42
N HIS A 512 -4.48 34.67 -16.46
CA HIS A 512 -5.23 35.09 -15.28
C HIS A 512 -4.44 36.09 -14.41
N HIS A 513 -3.12 35.92 -14.36
CA HIS A 513 -2.23 36.69 -13.52
C HIS A 513 -1.69 37.97 -14.20
N PHE A 514 -1.36 37.89 -15.48
CA PHE A 514 -0.66 38.96 -16.20
C PHE A 514 -1.42 39.52 -17.40
N GLY A 515 -2.46 38.82 -17.89
CA GLY A 515 -3.22 39.27 -19.04
C GLY A 515 -3.93 40.60 -18.79
N THR A 516 -4.16 41.34 -19.86
CA THR A 516 -5.09 42.48 -19.83
C THR A 516 -6.52 41.99 -19.57
N ALA A 517 -7.43 42.91 -19.21
CA ALA A 517 -8.84 42.56 -19.04
C ALA A 517 -9.43 41.92 -20.32
N GLU A 518 -9.03 42.42 -21.49
CA GLU A 518 -9.45 41.88 -22.78
C GLU A 518 -8.91 40.47 -23.03
N GLN A 519 -7.60 40.27 -22.83
CA GLN A 519 -6.96 38.97 -23.00
C GLN A 519 -7.58 37.92 -22.08
N LYS A 520 -7.86 38.26 -20.82
CA LYS A 520 -8.55 37.36 -19.87
C LYS A 520 -9.95 36.99 -20.35
N ARG A 521 -10.73 37.99 -20.78
CA ARG A 521 -12.12 37.81 -21.22
C ARG A 521 -12.24 36.95 -22.48
N THR A 522 -11.29 37.06 -23.40
CA THR A 522 -11.36 36.40 -24.71
C THR A 522 -10.58 35.09 -24.76
N LEU A 523 -9.33 35.09 -24.31
CA LEU A 523 -8.40 33.97 -24.53
C LEU A 523 -8.59 32.82 -23.54
N ILE A 524 -8.96 33.10 -22.27
CA ILE A 524 -9.17 32.03 -21.29
C ILE A 524 -10.37 31.15 -21.66
N PRO A 525 -11.56 31.69 -21.98
CA PRO A 525 -12.67 30.86 -22.46
C PRO A 525 -12.34 30.12 -23.76
N ALA A 526 -11.65 30.77 -24.70
CA ALA A 526 -11.20 30.13 -25.95
C ALA A 526 -10.24 28.96 -25.68
N ARG A 527 -9.35 29.09 -24.70
CA ARG A 527 -8.42 28.02 -24.29
C ARG A 527 -9.16 26.81 -23.75
N LEU A 528 -10.21 27.02 -22.96
CA LEU A 528 -11.03 25.96 -22.38
C LEU A 528 -11.91 25.25 -23.43
N ARG A 529 -12.28 25.94 -24.51
CA ARG A 529 -12.94 25.33 -25.68
C ARG A 529 -11.97 24.69 -26.68
N GLY A 530 -10.67 24.90 -26.50
CA GLY A 530 -9.62 24.38 -27.39
C GLY A 530 -9.41 25.19 -28.68
N GLU A 531 -9.99 26.39 -28.76
CA GLU A 531 -9.87 27.38 -29.85
C GLU A 531 -8.61 28.24 -29.74
N PHE A 532 -8.03 28.32 -28.53
CA PHE A 532 -6.75 28.97 -28.28
C PHE A 532 -5.76 27.94 -27.77
N ARG A 533 -4.61 27.82 -28.45
CA ARG A 533 -3.51 26.90 -28.13
C ARG A 533 -2.20 27.62 -28.32
N THR A 534 -1.32 27.56 -27.33
CA THR A 534 -0.05 28.31 -27.31
C THR A 534 1.16 27.41 -27.23
N THR A 535 2.21 27.77 -27.98
CA THR A 535 3.59 27.33 -27.69
C THR A 535 4.28 28.29 -26.72
N PHE A 536 5.41 27.87 -26.14
CA PHE A 536 6.22 28.67 -25.22
C PHE A 536 7.63 28.89 -25.77
N GLY A 537 7.88 30.07 -26.36
CA GLY A 537 9.10 30.46 -27.04
C GLY A 537 10.05 31.28 -26.19
N LEU A 538 10.66 30.64 -25.21
CA LEU A 538 11.73 31.25 -24.42
C LEU A 538 13.11 30.90 -25.01
N THR A 539 13.38 29.60 -25.13
CA THR A 539 14.64 29.03 -25.62
C THR A 539 14.91 29.40 -27.08
N GLU A 540 16.18 29.64 -27.38
CA GLU A 540 16.73 29.98 -28.70
C GLU A 540 17.79 28.96 -29.12
N PRO A 541 18.21 28.92 -30.39
CA PRO A 541 19.29 28.05 -30.84
C PRO A 541 20.59 28.23 -30.04
N ASP A 542 20.96 29.48 -29.75
CA ASP A 542 22.23 29.84 -29.09
C ASP A 542 22.07 30.15 -27.59
N HIS A 543 20.83 30.22 -27.08
CA HIS A 543 20.54 30.60 -25.68
C HIS A 543 19.42 29.75 -25.08
N GLY A 544 19.70 29.04 -23.98
CA GLY A 544 18.72 28.20 -23.27
C GLY A 544 18.72 28.39 -21.76
N SER A 545 19.65 27.72 -21.07
CA SER A 545 19.75 27.74 -19.61
C SER A 545 19.88 29.14 -19.01
N ASP A 546 20.54 30.06 -19.71
CA ASP A 546 20.53 31.48 -19.40
C ASP A 546 19.72 32.26 -20.43
N ALA A 547 18.41 32.35 -20.20
CA ALA A 547 17.50 33.10 -21.06
C ALA A 547 17.78 34.61 -21.06
N THR A 548 18.58 35.14 -20.15
CA THR A 548 18.88 36.59 -20.10
C THR A 548 19.82 37.03 -21.22
N PHE A 549 20.48 36.10 -21.91
CA PHE A 549 21.30 36.39 -23.09
C PHE A 549 20.55 36.25 -24.42
N MET A 550 19.22 36.11 -24.40
CA MET A 550 18.43 35.95 -25.63
C MET A 550 18.72 37.05 -26.67
N SER A 551 18.87 36.61 -27.91
CA SER A 551 19.14 37.42 -29.09
C SER A 551 17.88 37.85 -29.84
N THR A 552 16.74 37.17 -29.64
CA THR A 552 15.46 37.64 -30.21
C THR A 552 15.14 39.03 -29.68
N ALA A 553 14.99 39.99 -30.57
CA ALA A 553 14.78 41.39 -30.25
C ALA A 553 13.42 41.88 -30.75
N ALA A 554 12.80 42.76 -29.96
CA ALA A 554 11.55 43.42 -30.30
C ALA A 554 11.74 44.93 -30.20
N ARG A 555 11.71 45.62 -31.34
CA ARG A 555 11.86 47.07 -31.41
C ARG A 555 10.48 47.72 -31.39
N HIS A 556 10.27 48.68 -30.50
CA HIS A 556 9.04 49.48 -30.52
C HIS A 556 8.99 50.32 -31.81
N VAL A 557 7.88 50.22 -32.52
CA VAL A 557 7.57 50.93 -33.75
C VAL A 557 6.19 51.59 -33.61
N ARG A 558 5.75 52.34 -34.61
CA ARG A 558 4.46 53.03 -34.53
C ARG A 558 3.32 52.01 -34.35
N GLY A 559 2.66 52.06 -33.20
CA GLY A 559 1.48 51.26 -32.87
C GLY A 559 1.75 49.81 -32.43
N GLY A 560 3.02 49.44 -32.20
CA GLY A 560 3.36 48.07 -31.81
C GLY A 560 4.85 47.77 -31.80
N PHE A 561 5.21 46.52 -32.06
CA PHE A 561 6.57 46.02 -32.03
C PHE A 561 6.89 45.26 -33.32
N GLU A 562 8.13 45.40 -33.79
CA GLU A 562 8.71 44.58 -34.85
C GLU A 562 9.72 43.61 -34.21
N ILE A 563 9.53 42.31 -34.44
CA ILE A 563 10.26 41.23 -33.77
C ILE A 563 11.12 40.46 -34.78
N ASN A 564 12.40 40.29 -34.44
CA ASN A 564 13.36 39.51 -35.23
C ASN A 564 14.12 38.53 -34.33
N GLY A 565 14.33 37.31 -34.80
CA GLY A 565 15.10 36.29 -34.09
C GLY A 565 14.66 34.87 -34.40
N ALA A 566 14.95 33.96 -33.46
CA ALA A 566 14.57 32.56 -33.58
C ALA A 566 14.31 31.92 -32.21
N LYS A 567 13.33 31.03 -32.16
CA LYS A 567 13.01 30.19 -31.01
C LYS A 567 13.20 28.73 -31.34
N LYS A 568 13.51 27.93 -30.33
CA LYS A 568 13.74 26.49 -30.47
C LYS A 568 12.98 25.71 -29.40
N TRP A 569 12.68 24.45 -29.69
CA TRP A 569 11.96 23.51 -28.82
C TRP A 569 10.51 23.92 -28.52
N GLN A 570 9.84 24.58 -29.48
CA GLN A 570 8.43 24.94 -29.31
C GLN A 570 7.51 23.73 -29.53
N THR A 571 7.20 23.03 -28.43
CA THR A 571 6.25 21.92 -28.36
C THR A 571 4.85 22.33 -28.80
N GLY A 572 4.13 21.46 -29.54
CA GLY A 572 2.77 21.68 -30.02
C GLY A 572 2.66 22.65 -31.20
N ALA A 573 3.77 23.00 -31.83
CA ALA A 573 3.79 23.97 -32.92
C ALA A 573 3.09 23.45 -34.19
N HIS A 574 2.74 22.18 -34.35
CA HIS A 574 1.97 21.69 -35.49
C HIS A 574 0.47 22.01 -35.42
N HIS A 575 -0.05 22.38 -34.25
CA HIS A 575 -1.47 22.68 -34.07
C HIS A 575 -1.74 23.94 -33.22
N CYS A 576 -0.71 24.74 -32.92
CA CYS A 576 -0.88 25.96 -32.14
C CYS A 576 -1.66 27.01 -32.93
N THR A 577 -2.39 27.87 -32.23
CA THR A 577 -3.05 29.05 -32.82
C THR A 577 -2.23 30.32 -32.58
N HIS A 578 -1.48 30.33 -31.49
CA HIS A 578 -0.66 31.45 -31.03
C HIS A 578 0.67 30.91 -30.50
N MET A 579 1.66 31.79 -30.41
CA MET A 579 2.97 31.51 -29.84
C MET A 579 3.26 32.57 -28.79
N ILE A 580 3.64 32.14 -27.57
CA ILE A 580 4.18 33.07 -26.57
C ILE A 580 5.65 33.27 -26.93
N ILE A 581 6.03 34.45 -27.39
CA ILE A 581 7.41 34.78 -27.76
C ILE A 581 8.00 35.73 -26.71
N PHE A 582 9.14 35.36 -26.13
CA PHE A 582 9.91 36.25 -25.28
C PHE A 582 10.99 36.94 -26.12
N ALA A 583 11.04 38.27 -26.10
CA ALA A 583 12.01 39.04 -26.86
C ALA A 583 12.57 40.20 -26.04
N ARG A 584 13.84 40.55 -26.30
CA ARG A 584 14.51 41.69 -25.69
C ARG A 584 13.97 42.99 -26.28
N THR A 585 13.36 43.81 -25.43
CA THR A 585 12.79 45.13 -25.77
C THR A 585 13.65 46.28 -25.28
N SER A 586 14.47 46.06 -24.25
CA SER A 586 15.41 47.06 -23.72
C SER A 586 16.56 46.41 -22.94
N GLY A 587 17.49 47.23 -22.44
CA GLY A 587 18.63 46.77 -21.65
C GLY A 587 19.73 46.10 -22.48
N GLN A 588 20.69 45.49 -21.79
CA GLN A 588 21.84 44.81 -22.38
C GLN A 588 21.74 43.30 -22.18
N ASP A 589 22.48 42.52 -22.97
CA ASP A 589 22.58 41.07 -22.81
C ASP A 589 22.97 40.69 -21.37
N GLY A 590 22.35 39.65 -20.83
CA GLY A 590 22.49 39.27 -19.43
C GLY A 590 21.62 40.07 -18.45
N SER A 591 20.92 41.11 -18.91
CA SER A 591 20.00 41.86 -18.04
C SER A 591 18.74 41.06 -17.75
N ALA A 592 18.42 40.93 -16.45
CA ALA A 592 17.18 40.28 -15.98
C ALA A 592 15.90 41.08 -16.27
N LYS A 593 16.02 42.39 -16.53
CA LYS A 593 14.95 43.26 -17.05
C LYS A 593 15.18 43.56 -18.53
N GLY A 594 14.14 44.00 -19.21
CA GLY A 594 14.22 44.36 -20.64
C GLY A 594 13.81 43.24 -21.59
N ILE A 595 13.14 42.20 -21.07
CA ILE A 595 12.54 41.12 -21.84
C ILE A 595 11.02 41.27 -21.75
N THR A 596 10.30 41.13 -22.86
CA THR A 596 8.84 41.22 -22.94
C THR A 596 8.26 39.92 -23.51
N ALA A 597 7.08 39.52 -23.02
CA ALA A 597 6.34 38.38 -23.55
C ALA A 597 5.25 38.87 -24.52
N PHE A 598 5.14 38.23 -25.68
CA PHE A 598 4.17 38.57 -26.74
C PHE A 598 3.31 37.36 -27.07
N LEU A 599 2.00 37.58 -27.26
CA LEU A 599 1.05 36.62 -27.80
C LEU A 599 0.91 36.85 -29.29
N ILE A 600 1.61 36.03 -30.08
CA ILE A 600 1.67 36.19 -31.54
C ILE A 600 0.78 35.15 -32.20
N PRO A 601 -0.25 35.53 -32.99
CA PRO A 601 -0.98 34.57 -33.82
C PRO A 601 -0.01 33.82 -34.74
N ARG A 602 -0.19 32.50 -34.87
CA ARG A 602 0.69 31.63 -35.66
C ARG A 602 0.90 32.14 -37.09
N GLU A 603 -0.19 32.57 -37.72
CA GLU A 603 -0.22 32.98 -39.13
C GLU A 603 0.21 34.44 -39.34
N THR A 604 0.83 35.07 -38.34
CA THR A 604 1.38 36.43 -38.50
C THR A 604 2.52 36.41 -39.52
N GLU A 605 2.49 37.34 -40.46
CA GLU A 605 3.54 37.47 -41.48
C GLU A 605 4.93 37.54 -40.84
N GLY A 606 5.88 36.77 -41.38
CA GLY A 606 7.25 36.67 -40.87
C GLY A 606 7.49 35.57 -39.82
N VAL A 607 6.43 34.89 -39.33
CA VAL A 607 6.55 33.69 -38.48
C VAL A 607 6.67 32.45 -39.37
N GLU A 608 7.74 31.68 -39.20
CA GLU A 608 7.96 30.46 -39.99
C GLU A 608 8.43 29.31 -39.09
N ILE A 609 7.87 28.11 -39.31
CA ILE A 609 8.39 26.87 -38.72
C ILE A 609 9.50 26.34 -39.63
N ALA A 610 10.74 26.51 -39.19
CA ALA A 610 11.92 26.11 -39.96
C ALA A 610 12.14 24.58 -39.92
N SER A 611 11.89 23.94 -38.77
CA SER A 611 12.11 22.50 -38.60
C SER A 611 11.32 21.93 -37.40
N TYR A 612 11.16 20.61 -37.39
CA TYR A 612 10.79 19.83 -36.20
C TYR A 612 11.97 18.92 -35.80
N GLU A 613 12.29 18.91 -34.51
CA GLU A 613 13.50 18.26 -34.00
C GLU A 613 13.23 16.80 -33.62
N TRP A 614 13.96 15.82 -34.15
CA TRP A 614 13.80 14.42 -33.76
C TRP A 614 14.40 14.14 -32.38
N THR A 615 13.58 13.65 -31.45
CA THR A 615 13.95 13.48 -30.05
C THR A 615 14.07 12.03 -29.62
N PHE A 616 14.53 11.82 -28.38
CA PHE A 616 14.71 10.50 -27.80
C PHE A 616 13.41 9.68 -27.75
N ASN A 617 12.25 10.34 -27.65
CA ASN A 617 10.93 9.77 -27.87
C ASN A 617 10.35 10.31 -29.17
N MET A 618 9.61 9.46 -29.89
CA MET A 618 8.71 9.87 -30.98
C MET A 618 7.24 9.64 -30.58
N PRO A 619 6.28 10.42 -31.12
CA PRO A 619 6.45 11.52 -32.07
C PRO A 619 7.17 12.71 -31.43
N THR A 620 7.70 13.56 -32.30
CA THR A 620 8.25 14.86 -31.90
C THR A 620 7.38 15.97 -32.47
N ASP A 621 7.06 16.95 -31.64
CA ASP A 621 6.29 18.15 -31.99
C ASP A 621 7.05 19.43 -31.61
N HIS A 622 8.36 19.32 -31.41
CA HIS A 622 9.23 20.40 -30.97
C HIS A 622 9.78 21.18 -32.17
N ALA A 623 9.28 22.38 -32.42
CA ALA A 623 9.69 23.20 -33.57
C ALA A 623 10.87 24.14 -33.28
N THR A 624 11.67 24.40 -34.31
CA THR A 624 12.45 25.63 -34.47
C THR A 624 11.61 26.63 -35.26
N VAL A 625 11.48 27.86 -34.75
CA VAL A 625 10.66 28.94 -35.32
C VAL A 625 11.54 30.15 -35.60
N THR A 626 11.48 30.68 -36.81
CA THR A 626 12.13 31.92 -37.21
C THR A 626 11.13 33.07 -37.20
N LEU A 627 11.62 34.26 -36.84
CA LEU A 627 10.85 35.49 -36.74
C LEU A 627 11.59 36.54 -37.57
N ASN A 628 11.01 36.92 -38.71
CA ASN A 628 11.63 37.86 -39.65
C ASN A 628 10.69 39.06 -39.85
N GLY A 629 10.98 40.18 -39.19
CA GLY A 629 10.18 41.40 -39.30
C GLY A 629 8.74 41.26 -38.80
N VAL A 630 8.49 40.37 -37.83
CA VAL A 630 7.14 40.07 -37.33
C VAL A 630 6.56 41.29 -36.62
N TRP A 631 5.52 41.91 -37.19
CA TRP A 631 4.85 43.05 -36.57
C TRP A 631 3.68 42.59 -35.70
N VAL A 632 3.61 43.12 -34.47
CA VAL A 632 2.48 42.88 -33.55
C VAL A 632 2.01 44.18 -32.89
N PRO A 633 0.71 44.36 -32.65
CA PRO A 633 0.20 45.55 -31.97
C PRO A 633 0.59 45.58 -30.48
N ASP A 634 0.54 46.75 -29.84
CA ASP A 634 0.81 46.87 -28.39
C ASP A 634 -0.07 45.92 -27.53
N SER A 635 -1.30 45.63 -28.00
CA SER A 635 -2.23 44.68 -27.36
C SER A 635 -1.75 43.22 -27.33
N ALA A 636 -0.72 42.86 -28.11
CA ALA A 636 -0.12 41.54 -28.11
C ALA A 636 0.81 41.32 -26.89
N VAL A 637 1.22 42.38 -26.18
CA VAL A 637 2.03 42.24 -24.97
C VAL A 637 1.25 41.50 -23.88
N LEU A 638 1.85 40.44 -23.34
CA LEU A 638 1.36 39.74 -22.15
C LEU A 638 2.08 40.31 -20.92
N GLY A 639 1.33 40.89 -19.98
CA GLY A 639 1.89 41.55 -18.81
C GLY A 639 2.41 42.95 -19.10
N MET A 640 3.54 43.32 -18.47
CA MET A 640 4.15 44.63 -18.67
C MET A 640 5.40 44.50 -19.53
N VAL A 641 5.64 45.52 -20.37
CA VAL A 641 6.89 45.68 -21.11
C VAL A 641 8.07 45.61 -20.15
N ASP A 642 9.14 44.93 -20.59
CA ASP A 642 10.40 44.68 -19.87
C ASP A 642 10.30 43.76 -18.64
N GLN A 643 9.14 43.14 -18.38
CA GLN A 643 8.89 42.25 -17.22
C GLN A 643 8.54 40.79 -17.61
N GLY A 644 8.82 40.38 -18.83
CA GLY A 644 8.51 39.06 -19.37
C GLY A 644 9.15 37.89 -18.59
N LEU A 645 10.35 38.06 -18.03
CA LEU A 645 11.01 36.98 -17.30
C LEU A 645 10.21 36.52 -16.06
N ALA A 646 9.51 37.43 -15.38
CA ALA A 646 8.63 37.08 -14.26
C ALA A 646 7.42 36.23 -14.70
N ILE A 647 6.97 36.41 -15.94
CA ILE A 647 5.89 35.63 -16.55
C ILE A 647 6.40 34.22 -16.86
N ALA A 648 7.59 34.11 -17.46
CA ALA A 648 8.25 32.84 -17.71
C ALA A 648 8.48 32.06 -16.39
N GLN A 649 8.84 32.75 -15.32
CA GLN A 649 9.01 32.14 -14.01
C GLN A 649 7.72 31.51 -13.46
N THR A 650 6.56 32.10 -13.76
CA THR A 650 5.27 31.55 -13.32
C THR A 650 5.00 30.20 -13.98
N PHE A 651 5.27 30.09 -15.27
CA PHE A 651 5.16 28.83 -16.03
C PHE A 651 6.05 27.74 -15.43
N VAL A 652 7.35 28.04 -15.23
CA VAL A 652 8.31 27.00 -14.82
C VAL A 652 8.11 26.52 -13.38
N HIS A 653 7.72 27.38 -12.43
CA HIS A 653 7.54 26.92 -11.03
C HIS A 653 6.34 25.98 -10.89
N GLU A 654 5.22 26.30 -11.54
CA GLU A 654 4.03 25.44 -11.59
C GLU A 654 4.36 24.07 -12.20
N ASN A 655 5.07 24.06 -13.33
CA ASN A 655 5.45 22.82 -13.98
C ASN A 655 6.48 22.01 -13.17
N ARG A 656 7.47 22.67 -12.56
CA ARG A 656 8.56 21.98 -11.84
C ARG A 656 8.04 21.10 -10.70
N ILE A 657 7.13 21.60 -9.87
CA ILE A 657 6.63 20.83 -8.73
C ILE A 657 5.70 19.68 -9.18
N ARG A 658 4.88 19.91 -10.22
CA ARG A 658 3.99 18.91 -10.82
C ARG A 658 4.78 17.80 -11.53
N GLN A 659 5.85 18.17 -12.24
CA GLN A 659 6.81 17.22 -12.82
C GLN A 659 7.52 16.43 -11.73
N ALA A 660 7.97 17.08 -10.64
CA ALA A 660 8.62 16.39 -9.54
C ALA A 660 7.72 15.28 -8.94
N ALA A 661 6.44 15.61 -8.71
CA ALA A 661 5.45 14.65 -8.24
C ALA A 661 5.26 13.47 -9.20
N SER A 662 5.11 13.76 -10.50
CA SER A 662 4.95 12.73 -11.54
C SER A 662 6.18 11.83 -11.66
N SER A 663 7.39 12.40 -11.63
CA SER A 663 8.66 11.68 -11.66
C SER A 663 8.85 10.80 -10.43
N CYS A 664 8.52 11.30 -9.24
CA CYS A 664 8.59 10.51 -8.01
C CYS A 664 7.58 9.34 -8.03
N GLY A 665 6.36 9.57 -8.53
CA GLY A 665 5.36 8.51 -8.71
C GLY A 665 5.78 7.46 -9.74
N ALA A 666 6.31 7.88 -10.90
CA ALA A 666 6.82 6.95 -11.91
C ALA A 666 8.04 6.16 -11.43
N ALA A 667 8.90 6.76 -10.60
CA ALA A 667 10.00 6.05 -9.94
C ALA A 667 9.46 4.93 -9.03
N LYS A 668 8.45 5.23 -8.21
CA LYS A 668 7.76 4.24 -7.36
C LYS A 668 7.20 3.10 -8.19
N PHE A 669 6.48 3.42 -9.27
CA PHE A 669 5.93 2.43 -10.20
C PHE A 669 7.01 1.48 -10.75
N CYS A 670 8.13 2.02 -11.25
CA CYS A 670 9.25 1.22 -11.75
C CYS A 670 9.80 0.25 -10.71
N LEU A 671 10.01 0.73 -9.48
CA LEU A 671 10.57 -0.09 -8.40
C LEU A 671 9.60 -1.17 -7.93
N GLU A 672 8.30 -0.87 -7.83
CA GLU A 672 7.29 -1.87 -7.47
C GLU A 672 7.19 -2.99 -8.49
N ARG A 673 7.17 -2.66 -9.79
CA ARG A 673 7.23 -3.68 -10.87
C ARG A 673 8.53 -4.48 -10.80
N ALA A 674 9.65 -3.84 -10.48
CA ALA A 674 10.93 -4.54 -10.31
C ALA A 674 10.90 -5.51 -9.12
N ILE A 675 10.30 -5.14 -7.99
CA ILE A 675 10.11 -6.00 -6.82
C ILE A 675 9.24 -7.21 -7.17
N GLU A 676 8.12 -6.99 -7.88
CA GLU A 676 7.25 -8.08 -8.34
C GLU A 676 7.99 -9.07 -9.24
N ARG A 677 8.75 -8.57 -10.22
CA ARG A 677 9.59 -9.40 -11.09
C ARG A 677 10.65 -10.17 -10.30
N ALA A 678 11.30 -9.52 -9.35
CA ALA A 678 12.32 -10.15 -8.51
C ALA A 678 11.72 -11.30 -7.68
N ARG A 679 10.51 -11.12 -7.14
CA ARG A 679 9.79 -12.15 -6.37
C ARG A 679 9.29 -13.29 -7.26
N SER A 680 8.85 -13.01 -8.49
CA SER A 680 8.29 -14.04 -9.37
C SER A 680 9.37 -14.88 -10.06
N ARG A 681 10.48 -14.28 -10.48
CA ARG A 681 11.50 -14.91 -11.33
C ARG A 681 12.40 -15.87 -10.55
N THR A 682 12.42 -17.14 -10.95
CA THR A 682 13.38 -18.16 -10.47
C THR A 682 14.63 -18.17 -11.37
N ILE A 683 15.81 -18.30 -10.76
CA ILE A 683 17.12 -18.37 -11.42
C ILE A 683 17.98 -19.46 -10.80
N TRP A 684 19.00 -19.94 -11.53
CA TRP A 684 19.93 -21.01 -11.09
C TRP A 684 19.26 -22.36 -10.74
N GLY A 685 18.19 -22.74 -11.44
CA GLY A 685 17.47 -23.99 -11.21
C GLY A 685 16.43 -23.90 -10.09
N VAL A 686 15.87 -25.03 -9.68
CA VAL A 686 14.78 -25.08 -8.69
C VAL A 686 15.29 -24.58 -7.34
N GLY A 687 14.82 -23.41 -6.90
CA GLY A 687 14.87 -23.01 -5.48
C GLY A 687 15.30 -21.58 -5.16
N LYS A 688 15.85 -20.78 -6.10
CA LYS A 688 16.24 -19.38 -5.81
C LYS A 688 15.49 -18.36 -6.66
N LYS A 689 14.83 -17.43 -5.99
CA LYS A 689 14.21 -16.26 -6.62
C LYS A 689 15.26 -15.18 -6.85
N LEU A 690 15.05 -14.35 -7.87
CA LEU A 690 15.89 -13.17 -8.10
C LEU A 690 15.91 -12.25 -6.86
N ALA A 691 14.81 -12.18 -6.12
CA ALA A 691 14.70 -11.45 -4.86
C ALA A 691 15.60 -11.98 -3.73
N ASP A 692 16.15 -13.20 -3.82
CA ASP A 692 17.03 -13.76 -2.77
C ASP A 692 18.46 -13.21 -2.82
N HIS A 693 18.77 -12.36 -3.81
CA HIS A 693 20.11 -11.87 -4.07
C HIS A 693 20.28 -10.42 -3.61
N GLN A 694 21.23 -10.16 -2.71
CA GLN A 694 21.48 -8.84 -2.14
C GLN A 694 21.82 -7.78 -3.21
N ALA A 695 22.48 -8.17 -4.29
CA ALA A 695 22.75 -7.28 -5.43
C ALA A 695 21.48 -6.78 -6.15
N VAL A 696 20.35 -7.47 -5.97
CA VAL A 696 19.02 -7.02 -6.41
C VAL A 696 18.34 -6.22 -5.32
N GLN A 697 18.41 -6.68 -4.06
CA GLN A 697 17.75 -6.05 -2.92
C GLN A 697 18.27 -4.63 -2.63
N PHE A 698 19.59 -4.45 -2.47
CA PHE A 698 20.14 -3.19 -1.94
C PHE A 698 19.87 -1.98 -2.84
N PRO A 699 20.08 -2.03 -4.17
CA PRO A 699 19.78 -0.89 -5.02
C PRO A 699 18.29 -0.52 -5.00
N VAL A 700 17.39 -1.51 -4.92
CA VAL A 700 15.95 -1.25 -4.84
C VAL A 700 15.57 -0.63 -3.49
N VAL A 701 16.17 -1.09 -2.39
CA VAL A 701 15.97 -0.51 -1.06
C VAL A 701 16.42 0.94 -1.01
N GLU A 702 17.59 1.27 -1.55
CA GLU A 702 18.09 2.65 -1.60
C GLU A 702 17.16 3.55 -2.41
N LEU A 703 16.78 3.14 -3.61
CA LEU A 703 15.90 3.93 -4.48
C LEU A 703 14.49 4.08 -3.89
N MET A 704 13.93 3.04 -3.27
CA MET A 704 12.61 3.13 -2.63
C MET A 704 12.65 4.03 -1.39
N THR A 705 13.74 4.02 -0.63
CA THR A 705 13.95 4.94 0.49
C THR A 705 13.97 6.40 -0.01
N GLN A 706 14.66 6.66 -1.12
CA GLN A 706 14.68 7.99 -1.75
C GLN A 706 13.32 8.42 -2.27
N VAL A 707 12.50 7.49 -2.79
CA VAL A 707 11.10 7.78 -3.17
C VAL A 707 10.32 8.31 -1.98
N GLU A 708 10.36 7.64 -0.82
CA GLU A 708 9.58 8.08 0.35
C GLU A 708 10.07 9.44 0.90
N MET A 709 11.39 9.63 0.99
CA MET A 709 11.96 10.92 1.40
C MET A 709 11.51 12.07 0.48
N LEU A 710 11.57 11.83 -0.83
CA LEU A 710 11.26 12.85 -1.82
C LEU A 710 9.76 13.12 -1.94
N ARG A 711 8.92 12.09 -1.80
CA ARG A 711 7.46 12.23 -1.73
C ARG A 711 7.06 13.19 -0.61
N LEU A 712 7.63 13.03 0.59
CA LEU A 712 7.37 13.91 1.72
C LEU A 712 7.87 15.35 1.45
N LEU A 713 9.06 15.51 0.86
CA LEU A 713 9.58 16.82 0.49
C LEU A 713 8.69 17.54 -0.53
N ILE A 714 8.19 16.82 -1.54
CA ILE A 714 7.27 17.35 -2.56
C ILE A 714 5.95 17.79 -1.93
N LEU A 715 5.33 16.94 -1.10
CA LEU A 715 4.05 17.25 -0.45
C LEU A 715 4.20 18.44 0.50
N LYS A 716 5.27 18.47 1.32
CA LYS A 716 5.57 19.60 2.22
C LYS A 716 5.78 20.89 1.43
N THR A 717 6.58 20.85 0.36
CA THR A 717 6.86 22.04 -0.46
C THR A 717 5.57 22.55 -1.13
N SER A 718 4.72 21.64 -1.61
CA SER A 718 3.43 21.99 -2.22
C SER A 718 2.48 22.61 -1.20
N TRP A 719 2.42 22.08 0.01
CA TRP A 719 1.66 22.68 1.12
C TRP A 719 2.21 24.06 1.50
N GLU A 720 3.53 24.24 1.58
CA GLU A 720 4.15 25.54 1.83
C GLU A 720 3.81 26.56 0.72
N MET A 721 3.75 26.12 -0.55
CA MET A 721 3.28 26.97 -1.66
C MET A 721 1.85 27.44 -1.42
N ASP A 722 0.95 26.55 -1.00
CA ASP A 722 -0.44 26.91 -0.69
C ASP A 722 -0.54 27.89 0.49
N ARG A 723 0.33 27.76 1.51
CA ARG A 723 0.40 28.74 2.60
C ARG A 723 0.86 30.12 2.12
N VAL A 724 1.90 30.17 1.28
CA VAL A 724 2.36 31.43 0.67
C VAL A 724 1.27 32.06 -0.17
N VAL A 725 0.48 31.28 -0.90
CA VAL A 725 -0.69 31.78 -1.65
C VAL A 725 -1.73 32.37 -0.72
N ALA A 726 -2.06 31.69 0.38
CA ALA A 726 -3.06 32.14 1.34
C ALA A 726 -2.66 33.44 2.07
N GLU A 727 -1.37 33.63 2.33
CA GLU A 727 -0.82 34.80 3.03
C GLU A 727 -0.54 35.99 2.10
N SER A 728 -0.50 35.76 0.78
CA SER A 728 -0.16 36.79 -0.19
C SER A 728 -1.32 37.75 -0.43
N THR A 729 -1.05 39.05 -0.30
CA THR A 729 -2.01 40.13 -0.60
C THR A 729 -1.99 40.61 -2.05
N ASP A 730 -1.05 40.11 -2.86
CA ASP A 730 -0.85 40.47 -4.28
C ASP A 730 -0.47 39.22 -5.12
N LYS A 731 0.50 39.33 -6.05
CA LYS A 731 0.98 38.30 -6.99
C LYS A 731 1.64 37.11 -6.29
N ALA A 732 0.83 36.21 -5.73
CA ALA A 732 1.25 35.03 -4.95
C ALA A 732 2.37 34.19 -5.60
N TRP A 733 2.37 34.07 -6.93
CA TRP A 733 3.40 33.34 -7.67
C TRP A 733 4.80 34.00 -7.58
N ILE A 734 4.88 35.32 -7.45
CA ILE A 734 6.15 36.03 -7.19
C ILE A 734 6.61 35.75 -5.75
N ALA A 735 5.67 35.66 -4.79
CA ALA A 735 6.01 35.33 -3.42
C ALA A 735 6.58 33.90 -3.31
N ILE A 736 5.96 32.92 -3.99
CA ILE A 736 6.50 31.55 -4.10
C ILE A 736 7.91 31.56 -4.69
N GLU A 737 8.12 32.27 -5.80
CA GLU A 737 9.42 32.36 -6.47
C GLU A 737 10.52 32.91 -5.54
N ARG A 738 10.18 33.87 -4.68
CA ARG A 738 11.15 34.45 -3.74
C ARG A 738 11.43 33.52 -2.56
N GLN A 739 10.39 32.90 -2.01
CA GLN A 739 10.45 32.22 -0.71
C GLN A 739 10.74 30.71 -0.81
N LEU A 740 10.38 30.06 -1.91
CA LEU A 740 10.37 28.59 -2.02
C LEU A 740 11.07 28.03 -3.26
N SER A 741 11.71 28.89 -4.07
CA SER A 741 12.28 28.46 -5.35
C SER A 741 13.44 27.46 -5.20
N ASP A 742 14.21 27.52 -4.12
CA ASP A 742 15.21 26.52 -3.78
C ASP A 742 14.57 25.15 -3.48
N LYS A 743 13.48 25.10 -2.70
CA LYS A 743 12.77 23.86 -2.38
C LYS A 743 12.10 23.25 -3.60
N VAL A 744 11.46 24.06 -4.44
CA VAL A 744 10.90 23.60 -5.72
C VAL A 744 11.99 23.04 -6.63
N ALA A 745 13.18 23.67 -6.65
CA ALA A 745 14.33 23.18 -7.38
C ALA A 745 14.83 21.84 -6.83
N MET A 746 14.99 21.72 -5.50
CA MET A 746 15.37 20.47 -4.83
C MET A 746 14.43 19.31 -5.22
N CYS A 747 13.12 19.54 -5.15
CA CYS A 747 12.12 18.56 -5.56
C CYS A 747 12.30 18.11 -7.01
N ASN A 748 12.40 19.07 -7.93
CA ASN A 748 12.40 18.78 -9.36
C ASN A 748 13.65 18.00 -9.81
N PHE A 749 14.85 18.49 -9.52
CA PHE A 749 16.05 17.85 -10.07
C PHE A 749 16.27 16.45 -9.47
N TRP A 750 16.01 16.29 -8.16
CA TRP A 750 16.12 14.98 -7.51
C TRP A 750 15.09 13.99 -8.03
N ALA A 751 13.83 14.42 -8.24
CA ALA A 751 12.78 13.51 -8.70
C ALA A 751 13.05 13.00 -10.11
N ASN A 752 13.51 13.89 -11.00
CA ASN A 752 13.82 13.53 -12.38
C ASN A 752 15.02 12.59 -12.46
N ARG A 753 16.06 12.83 -11.65
CA ARG A 753 17.22 11.94 -11.52
C ARG A 753 16.81 10.57 -10.97
N LEU A 754 16.04 10.54 -9.88
CA LEU A 754 15.56 9.34 -9.23
C LEU A 754 14.72 8.47 -10.17
N CYS A 755 13.84 9.09 -10.98
CA CYS A 755 13.02 8.35 -11.94
C CYS A 755 13.87 7.67 -13.02
N CYS A 756 14.90 8.33 -13.54
CA CYS A 756 15.84 7.70 -14.46
C CYS A 756 16.57 6.51 -13.82
N GLN A 757 17.04 6.65 -12.57
CA GLN A 757 17.73 5.58 -11.85
C GLN A 757 16.80 4.40 -11.55
N ALA A 758 15.54 4.67 -11.17
CA ALA A 758 14.52 3.66 -10.92
C ALA A 758 14.12 2.91 -12.20
N ALA A 759 13.91 3.63 -13.31
CA ALA A 759 13.59 3.02 -14.60
C ALA A 759 14.75 2.14 -15.10
N ASP A 760 15.99 2.63 -15.03
CA ASP A 760 17.19 1.85 -15.38
C ASP A 760 17.33 0.59 -14.51
N ARG A 761 17.09 0.71 -13.19
CA ARG A 761 17.09 -0.44 -12.28
C ARG A 761 15.99 -1.44 -12.62
N ALA A 762 14.80 -0.97 -13.01
CA ALA A 762 13.70 -1.83 -13.42
C ALA A 762 14.02 -2.59 -14.72
N ILE A 763 14.66 -1.92 -15.69
CA ILE A 763 15.20 -2.55 -16.92
C ILE A 763 16.16 -3.68 -16.53
N GLN A 764 17.15 -3.36 -15.69
CA GLN A 764 18.18 -4.32 -15.27
C GLN A 764 17.59 -5.56 -14.58
N ILE A 765 16.59 -5.39 -13.72
CA ILE A 765 15.94 -6.48 -12.98
C ILE A 765 15.06 -7.35 -13.88
N HIS A 766 14.42 -6.76 -14.90
CA HIS A 766 13.65 -7.51 -15.87
C HIS A 766 14.52 -8.20 -16.93
N GLY A 767 15.80 -7.83 -17.05
CA GLY A 767 16.73 -8.39 -18.03
C GLY A 767 16.33 -8.00 -19.45
N GLY A 768 16.46 -8.93 -20.41
CA GLY A 768 16.10 -8.68 -21.81
C GLY A 768 14.66 -8.20 -22.01
N ASP A 769 13.72 -8.69 -21.19
CA ASP A 769 12.32 -8.24 -21.21
C ASP A 769 12.19 -6.75 -20.87
N GLY A 770 12.99 -6.28 -19.90
CA GLY A 770 13.00 -4.88 -19.46
C GLY A 770 13.54 -3.91 -20.52
N TYR A 771 14.41 -4.40 -21.41
CA TYR A 771 14.91 -3.66 -22.55
C TYR A 771 13.90 -3.60 -23.71
N SER A 772 12.86 -4.45 -23.68
CA SER A 772 11.83 -4.47 -24.72
C SER A 772 10.76 -3.41 -24.51
N ARG A 773 10.05 -3.04 -25.58
CA ARG A 773 8.89 -2.13 -25.49
C ARG A 773 7.63 -2.78 -24.91
N HIS A 774 7.64 -4.09 -24.65
CA HIS A 774 6.53 -4.76 -23.96
C HIS A 774 6.44 -4.36 -22.49
N TYR A 775 7.52 -3.82 -21.93
CA TYR A 775 7.51 -3.15 -20.64
C TYR A 775 7.67 -1.63 -20.83
N PRO A 776 7.15 -0.82 -19.89
CA PRO A 776 7.15 0.64 -20.04
C PRO A 776 8.48 1.29 -19.67
N PHE A 777 9.41 0.58 -19.02
CA PHE A 777 10.57 1.18 -18.35
C PHE A 777 11.49 1.95 -19.29
N GLU A 778 11.71 1.45 -20.51
CA GLU A 778 12.52 2.13 -21.52
C GLU A 778 11.90 3.49 -21.90
N HIS A 779 10.57 3.54 -22.04
CA HIS A 779 9.85 4.76 -22.37
C HIS A 779 9.89 5.76 -21.21
N ILE A 780 9.67 5.27 -19.99
CA ILE A 780 9.81 6.06 -18.76
C ILE A 780 11.23 6.65 -18.69
N TYR A 781 12.27 5.84 -18.86
CA TYR A 781 13.65 6.34 -18.84
C TYR A 781 13.87 7.46 -19.87
N ARG A 782 13.48 7.24 -21.13
CA ARG A 782 13.67 8.22 -22.23
C ARG A 782 12.90 9.51 -21.98
N HIS A 783 11.66 9.40 -21.50
CA HIS A 783 10.83 10.56 -21.17
C HIS A 783 11.41 11.36 -20.01
N PHE A 784 11.64 10.72 -18.87
CA PHE A 784 12.13 11.44 -17.68
C PHE A 784 13.58 11.93 -17.84
N ARG A 785 14.35 11.37 -18.78
CA ARG A 785 15.64 11.95 -19.18
C ARG A 785 15.49 13.36 -19.77
N ARG A 786 14.37 13.65 -20.46
CA ARG A 786 14.01 14.99 -20.94
C ARG A 786 13.80 15.96 -19.77
N TYR A 787 13.12 15.52 -18.71
CA TYR A 787 12.85 16.37 -17.53
C TYR A 787 14.09 16.78 -16.73
N ARG A 788 15.24 16.13 -16.95
CA ARG A 788 16.52 16.61 -16.42
C ARG A 788 17.08 17.83 -17.17
N ILE A 789 16.47 18.20 -18.30
CA ILE A 789 16.87 19.29 -19.19
C ILE A 789 15.79 20.38 -19.25
N THR A 790 14.53 20.00 -19.40
CA THR A 790 13.39 20.93 -19.55
C THR A 790 13.05 21.62 -18.23
N GLU A 791 12.35 22.76 -18.31
CA GLU A 791 12.01 23.61 -17.16
C GLU A 791 13.24 24.07 -16.35
N GLY A 792 14.43 24.03 -16.95
CA GLY A 792 15.71 24.35 -16.31
C GLY A 792 16.52 23.09 -16.03
N ALA A 793 17.69 23.00 -16.67
CA ALA A 793 18.58 21.88 -16.50
C ALA A 793 18.94 21.64 -15.02
N GLU A 794 19.23 20.40 -14.68
CA GLU A 794 19.59 19.98 -13.33
C GLU A 794 20.70 20.84 -12.70
N GLU A 795 21.72 21.21 -13.46
CA GLU A 795 22.81 22.06 -12.99
C GLU A 795 22.33 23.49 -12.65
N ILE A 796 21.33 24.00 -13.36
CA ILE A 796 20.70 25.30 -13.08
C ILE A 796 19.85 25.22 -11.81
N GLN A 797 19.12 24.12 -11.61
CA GLN A 797 18.38 23.86 -10.37
C GLN A 797 19.34 23.79 -9.17
N MET A 798 20.46 23.06 -9.31
CA MET A 798 21.49 22.96 -8.27
C MET A 798 22.15 24.31 -7.98
N ARG A 799 22.45 25.11 -9.02
CA ARG A 799 22.96 26.49 -8.86
C ARG A 799 21.96 27.35 -8.07
N LYS A 800 20.66 27.23 -8.34
CA LYS A 800 19.61 27.95 -7.62
C LYS A 800 19.60 27.56 -6.14
N VAL A 801 19.63 26.27 -5.82
CA VAL A 801 19.73 25.78 -4.44
C VAL A 801 20.98 26.32 -3.74
N ALA A 802 22.13 26.22 -4.38
CA ALA A 802 23.39 26.75 -3.83
C ALA A 802 23.31 28.27 -3.56
N ALA A 803 22.62 29.04 -4.41
CA ALA A 803 22.47 30.48 -4.20
C ALA A 803 21.72 30.82 -2.91
N TYR A 804 20.78 29.99 -2.47
CA TYR A 804 20.08 30.13 -1.18
C TYR A 804 20.94 29.64 -0.02
N LEU A 805 21.46 28.41 -0.10
CA LEU A 805 22.25 27.80 0.98
C LEU A 805 23.51 28.59 1.35
N PHE A 806 24.16 29.21 0.36
CA PHE A 806 25.39 29.98 0.55
C PHE A 806 25.17 31.50 0.50
N GLY A 807 23.93 31.97 0.39
CA GLY A 807 23.58 33.39 0.40
C GLY A 807 24.09 34.21 -0.79
N PHE A 808 24.50 33.56 -1.90
CA PHE A 808 24.94 34.25 -3.11
C PHE A 808 23.81 35.07 -3.75
N GLY A 809 22.55 34.66 -3.57
CA GLY A 809 21.38 35.41 -4.04
C GLY A 809 21.18 36.74 -3.29
N GLU A 810 21.43 36.78 -1.98
CA GLU A 810 21.26 37.99 -1.17
C GLU A 810 22.46 38.95 -1.26
N LYS A 811 23.69 38.43 -1.39
CA LYS A 811 24.90 39.27 -1.51
C LYS A 811 24.87 40.16 -2.76
N VAL A 812 24.46 39.62 -3.91
CA VAL A 812 24.32 40.40 -5.16
C VAL A 812 23.24 41.49 -5.05
N GLY A 813 22.18 41.24 -4.28
CA GLY A 813 21.13 42.24 -4.00
C GLY A 813 21.63 43.38 -3.09
N ARG A 814 22.38 43.05 -2.03
CA ARG A 814 22.96 44.03 -1.10
C ARG A 814 24.10 44.85 -1.71
N GLU A 815 24.95 44.25 -2.54
CA GLU A 815 26.02 44.97 -3.25
C GLU A 815 25.45 45.92 -4.33
N LYS A 816 24.43 45.51 -5.08
CA LYS A 816 23.72 46.40 -6.01
C LYS A 816 22.97 47.54 -5.32
N ALA A 817 22.45 47.32 -4.11
CA ALA A 817 21.83 48.38 -3.31
C ALA A 817 22.86 49.37 -2.77
N LYS A 818 24.06 48.91 -2.39
CA LYS A 818 25.19 49.76 -1.97
C LYS A 818 25.83 50.57 -3.11
N MET A 819 25.70 50.15 -4.36
CA MET A 819 26.15 50.93 -5.53
C MET A 819 25.11 51.95 -6.03
N LYS A 820 23.90 51.96 -5.45
CA LYS A 820 22.80 52.90 -5.79
C LYS A 820 22.55 53.97 -4.71
N LEU A 821 23.28 53.89 -3.59
CA LEU A 821 23.46 54.95 -2.60
C LEU A 821 24.85 55.54 -2.83
#